data_AF-A0A8C7NHN2-F1
#
_entry.id   AF-A0A8C7NHN2-F1
#
_cell.length_a   1.000
_cell.length_b   1.000
_cell.length_c   1.000
_cell.angle_alpha   90.00
_cell.angle_beta   90.00
_cell.angle_gamma   90.00
#
_symmetry.space_group_name_H-M   'P 1'
#
loop_
_entity.id
_entity.type
_entity.pdbx_description
1 polymer ?
#
loop_
_entity_poly.entity_id
_entity_poly.type
_entity_poly.pdbx_seq_one_letter_code
_entity_poly.pdbx_strand_id
1 'polypeptide(L)'
;MSAKAISEQTGKEFLYKYICTSAAVQNRFRYANVTTETDFDRLAQDHPWLLTERLVVKPDQLIKRRGKLGLVGVNLDLKGVREWLKTHLMRETMVGHCAHTHTFLEEEFYVCIYATREGDYVLFHHEGGVDVGDVDAKASKLLVGVDEKLTEDAVRKQLLTHVAADKRAVLASFIVGLFNLYEDLYFTYLEINPLVVTKDGVFVLDMAAKIDATADYLCKAKWGDVEFPPPFGREAYPEEAYIADLDAKSGASLKLTLLNPRGRIWTMVAGGGASVVYSDTICDLGGVDELANYGEYSGAPSEQQTYDYAKTILSLMTREKHPDGKVLIIGGSIANFTNVAATFKGIVRAIRDYQGPIKEHEITIFVRRGGPNYQEGLRVMGEVGKTTGIPIHVFGTETHMTAIVGMALGHRPIPKEPPVAAHTANFLLNSSASSSVGYTRPIISFRAILSFFNAVKNVMFPRAGSCAPASTLFSKQTKSIVWGMQTRAVQGMLDFDYTCSRDDPSVSAMVYPFTGDHKQKFYWGHKEILLPVYKNMGDAMKKHPEVDVLISFASLRSAFDSTMETMQYPQIHTIAIIAEGIPEAQTRKIIKRADEKGITIIGPATVGGIKPGCFKIGNTGGMLDNILASKLYRPGSVAYVSRSGGMSNELNNIISRTTDGVYEGVAIGGDRYPGSIYTDHVLRYQDTPGVEMIVMLGEIGGTEEYRICQGIKSGRITKPVVSWCIGTCATMFSSEVQFGHAGACANQASETAVAKNLALKEAGAFVPKSFDELGDVIKSVYDDLVGKGVIVPAMEVPPPTVPMDYSWARELGLIRKPASFMTSICDERGQELIYAGMPITEVFKSEMGLGGTLGLLWFQRRLPSYAAKFIEMCLMVTADHGPAVSGAHNTIVCARAGKDLISSLTSGLLTIGDRFGGALDAAAKQFSKAFDSGMLPMEFVNKMKKEGNLIMGIGHRVKSINNPDMRVQILKDFVKKNFPSTQLLDYAMDVEKITTAKKPNLILNVDGFIGVAFVDLLRNCGGFTRDEADEFVEIGALNGIFVLGRSMGFIGHYLDQKRLKQGLYRHPWDDISYVLPEHMSM
;
A
#
# COMPACT_ATOMS: atom_id res chain seq x y z
N MET A 1 -12.90 2.49 -2.59
CA MET A 1 -13.89 3.42 -1.98
C MET A 1 -14.74 4.02 -3.10
N SER A 2 -15.95 4.51 -2.81
CA SER A 2 -16.96 4.86 -3.84
C SER A 2 -17.92 5.96 -3.34
N ALA A 3 -18.85 6.39 -4.19
CA ALA A 3 -20.04 7.12 -3.76
C ALA A 3 -20.79 6.36 -2.65
N LYS A 4 -20.92 6.97 -1.46
CA LYS A 4 -21.61 6.40 -0.29
C LYS A 4 -22.77 7.28 0.14
N ALA A 5 -23.87 6.62 0.50
CA ALA A 5 -25.02 7.31 1.08
C ALA A 5 -24.69 7.85 2.47
N ILE A 6 -25.26 9.02 2.79
CA ILE A 6 -25.22 9.62 4.11
C ILE A 6 -26.64 9.72 4.65
N SER A 7 -26.77 9.81 5.98
CA SER A 7 -28.08 10.01 6.62
C SER A 7 -28.68 11.37 6.21
N GLU A 8 -30.00 11.49 6.33
CA GLU A 8 -30.69 12.75 6.07
C GLU A 8 -30.17 13.85 7.01
N GLN A 9 -29.91 13.51 8.27
CA GLN A 9 -29.33 14.43 9.23
C GLN A 9 -27.97 14.97 8.78
N THR A 10 -27.03 14.09 8.40
CA THR A 10 -25.69 14.51 7.94
C THR A 10 -25.80 15.38 6.69
N GLY A 11 -26.67 15.02 5.74
CA GLY A 11 -26.92 15.84 4.55
C GLY A 11 -27.44 17.23 4.90
N LYS A 12 -28.43 17.32 5.79
CA LYS A 12 -28.99 18.60 6.25
C LYS A 12 -27.99 19.42 7.05
N GLU A 13 -27.16 18.78 7.86
CA GLU A 13 -26.09 19.45 8.61
C GLU A 13 -25.09 20.11 7.66
N PHE A 14 -24.66 19.40 6.62
CA PHE A 14 -23.80 19.97 5.57
C PHE A 14 -24.47 21.12 4.84
N LEU A 15 -25.73 20.93 4.43
CA LEU A 15 -26.52 21.98 3.79
C LEU A 15 -26.57 23.22 4.66
N TYR A 16 -26.96 23.09 5.93
CA TYR A 16 -27.10 24.22 6.83
C TYR A 16 -25.77 24.85 7.22
N LYS A 17 -24.66 24.12 7.29
CA LYS A 17 -23.35 24.73 7.59
C LYS A 17 -22.80 25.51 6.41
N TYR A 18 -22.97 25.01 5.18
CA TYR A 18 -22.14 25.45 4.05
C TYR A 18 -22.92 26.08 2.89
N ILE A 19 -24.26 25.99 2.83
CA ILE A 19 -25.00 26.57 1.70
C ILE A 19 -24.86 28.10 1.71
N CYS A 20 -24.49 28.66 0.56
CA CYS A 20 -24.41 30.10 0.35
C CYS A 20 -25.47 30.50 -0.68
N THR A 21 -26.57 31.07 -0.21
CA THR A 21 -27.70 31.51 -1.03
C THR A 21 -28.29 32.80 -0.46
N SER A 22 -28.88 33.63 -1.32
CA SER A 22 -29.66 34.80 -0.88
C SER A 22 -31.08 34.44 -0.43
N ALA A 23 -31.53 33.21 -0.71
CA ALA A 23 -32.78 32.69 -0.18
C ALA A 23 -32.68 32.44 1.33
N ALA A 24 -33.65 32.91 2.11
CA ALA A 24 -33.69 32.64 3.54
C ALA A 24 -34.05 31.16 3.78
N VAL A 25 -33.04 30.33 4.10
CA VAL A 25 -33.24 28.93 4.49
C VAL A 25 -33.72 28.88 5.93
N GLN A 26 -34.94 28.43 6.12
CA GLN A 26 -35.62 28.36 7.42
C GLN A 26 -35.30 27.03 8.14
N ASN A 27 -35.56 26.98 9.45
CA ASN A 27 -35.35 25.81 10.30
C ASN A 27 -33.91 25.23 10.31
N ARG A 28 -32.90 26.08 10.10
CA ARG A 28 -31.48 25.66 10.18
C ARG A 28 -31.18 25.04 11.55
N PHE A 29 -30.58 23.86 11.53
CA PHE A 29 -30.21 23.07 12.71
C PHE A 29 -31.40 22.70 13.63
N ARG A 30 -32.63 22.75 13.13
CA ARG A 30 -33.82 22.27 13.85
C ARG A 30 -34.14 20.82 13.49
N TYR A 31 -33.28 19.91 13.94
CA TYR A 31 -33.49 18.47 13.91
C TYR A 31 -33.00 17.86 15.22
N ALA A 32 -33.54 16.71 15.62
CA ALA A 32 -33.17 16.03 16.85
C ALA A 32 -33.19 14.52 16.61
N ASN A 33 -32.09 13.84 16.95
CA ASN A 33 -31.99 12.39 16.81
C ASN A 33 -32.59 11.68 18.02
N VAL A 34 -33.29 10.58 17.77
CA VAL A 34 -33.82 9.70 18.81
C VAL A 34 -33.40 8.27 18.53
N THR A 35 -32.75 7.67 19.52
CA THR A 35 -32.33 6.27 19.58
C THR A 35 -32.99 5.59 20.78
N THR A 36 -32.77 4.29 20.96
CA THR A 36 -33.24 3.54 22.14
C THR A 36 -32.64 4.04 23.46
N GLU A 37 -31.48 4.67 23.40
CA GLU A 37 -30.74 5.18 24.57
C GLU A 37 -31.02 6.66 24.84
N THR A 38 -31.89 7.30 24.05
CA THR A 38 -32.13 8.73 24.16
C THR A 38 -32.90 9.09 25.42
N ASP A 39 -32.28 9.92 26.26
CA ASP A 39 -32.94 10.64 27.34
C ASP A 39 -33.71 11.84 26.77
N PHE A 40 -35.03 11.76 26.78
CA PHE A 40 -35.89 12.80 26.23
C PHE A 40 -35.87 14.11 27.03
N ASP A 41 -35.48 14.09 28.30
CA ASP A 41 -35.41 15.30 29.11
C ASP A 41 -34.13 16.07 28.76
N ARG A 42 -33.01 15.35 28.58
CA ARG A 42 -31.79 15.92 28.01
C ARG A 42 -32.01 16.40 26.58
N LEU A 43 -32.71 15.62 25.74
CA LEU A 43 -33.01 16.01 24.36
C LEU A 43 -33.77 17.34 24.29
N ALA A 44 -34.73 17.55 25.19
CA ALA A 44 -35.50 18.80 25.29
C ALA A 44 -34.67 19.97 25.84
N GLN A 45 -33.68 19.71 26.69
CA GLN A 45 -32.71 20.73 27.12
C GLN A 45 -31.79 21.17 25.98
N ASP A 46 -31.25 20.21 25.22
CA ASP A 46 -30.37 20.48 24.09
C ASP A 46 -31.13 21.14 22.92
N HIS A 47 -32.43 20.85 22.78
CA HIS A 47 -33.28 21.37 21.70
C HIS A 47 -34.60 21.98 22.24
N PRO A 48 -34.59 23.19 22.83
CA PRO A 48 -35.76 23.78 23.49
C PRO A 48 -36.97 24.00 22.56
N TRP A 49 -36.74 24.14 21.25
CA TRP A 49 -37.79 24.32 20.24
C TRP A 49 -38.74 23.12 20.13
N LEU A 50 -38.33 21.93 20.61
CA LEU A 50 -39.17 20.74 20.68
C LEU A 50 -40.42 20.93 21.55
N LEU A 51 -40.39 21.86 22.51
CA LEU A 51 -41.49 22.12 23.44
C LEU A 51 -42.50 23.15 22.92
N THR A 52 -42.09 23.99 21.97
CA THR A 52 -42.86 25.16 21.52
C THR A 52 -43.52 24.97 20.17
N GLU A 53 -43.01 24.04 19.36
CA GLU A 53 -43.43 23.86 17.97
C GLU A 53 -44.11 22.51 17.74
N ARG A 54 -44.87 22.42 16.64
CA ARG A 54 -45.37 21.14 16.13
C ARG A 54 -44.25 20.44 15.34
N LEU A 55 -44.19 19.13 15.47
CA LEU A 55 -43.08 18.28 15.08
C LEU A 55 -43.47 17.29 13.99
N VAL A 56 -42.47 16.84 13.24
CA VAL A 56 -42.54 15.72 12.33
C VAL A 56 -41.49 14.70 12.75
N VAL A 57 -41.88 13.43 12.88
CA VAL A 57 -41.00 12.31 13.23
C VAL A 57 -40.95 11.29 12.10
N LYS A 58 -39.75 10.84 11.74
CA LYS A 58 -39.50 9.85 10.69
C LYS A 58 -38.18 9.12 10.93
N PRO A 59 -38.02 7.86 10.49
CA PRO A 59 -36.76 7.13 10.62
C PRO A 59 -35.71 7.66 9.64
N ASP A 60 -34.47 7.77 10.10
CA ASP A 60 -33.30 8.16 9.29
C ASP A 60 -32.35 6.95 9.12
N GLN A 61 -32.81 5.97 8.36
CA GLN A 61 -32.11 4.69 8.13
C GLN A 61 -32.01 4.38 6.63
N LEU A 62 -31.84 5.42 5.81
CA LEU A 62 -31.83 5.33 4.34
C LEU A 62 -33.11 4.73 3.72
N ILE A 63 -34.23 4.75 4.45
CA ILE A 63 -35.53 4.27 3.96
C ILE A 63 -36.12 5.30 3.00
N LYS A 64 -36.37 4.89 1.76
CA LYS A 64 -37.11 5.71 0.77
C LYS A 64 -38.62 5.52 0.92
N ARG A 65 -39.40 6.50 0.45
CA ARG A 65 -40.89 6.46 0.44
C ARG A 65 -41.53 6.28 1.82
N ARG A 66 -40.87 6.77 2.88
CA ARG A 66 -41.32 6.69 4.30
C ARG A 66 -42.78 7.07 4.50
N GLY A 67 -43.24 8.14 3.85
CA GLY A 67 -44.64 8.59 3.93
C GLY A 67 -45.65 7.53 3.47
N LYS A 68 -45.38 6.84 2.34
CA LYS A 68 -46.25 5.77 1.82
C LYS A 68 -46.25 4.51 2.67
N LEU A 69 -45.21 4.34 3.49
CA LEU A 69 -45.06 3.22 4.42
C LEU A 69 -45.70 3.51 5.78
N GLY A 70 -46.30 4.69 5.97
CA GLY A 70 -46.83 5.13 7.27
C GLY A 70 -45.75 5.42 8.31
N LEU A 71 -44.49 5.57 7.90
CA LEU A 71 -43.33 5.78 8.77
C LEU A 71 -43.04 7.28 9.01
N VAL A 72 -44.05 8.15 8.85
CA VAL A 72 -43.91 9.59 9.08
C VAL A 72 -45.07 10.07 9.94
N GLY A 73 -44.79 10.46 11.18
CA GLY A 73 -45.74 11.12 12.07
C GLY A 73 -45.69 12.63 11.85
N VAL A 74 -46.79 13.23 11.41
CA VAL A 74 -46.85 14.66 11.02
C VAL A 74 -47.69 15.46 12.04
N ASN A 75 -47.25 16.68 12.35
CA ASN A 75 -47.98 17.67 13.16
C ASN A 75 -48.28 17.20 14.60
N LEU A 76 -47.28 16.61 15.26
CA LEU A 76 -47.37 16.12 16.64
C LEU A 76 -46.72 17.11 17.62
N ASP A 77 -47.12 17.14 18.88
CA ASP A 77 -46.28 17.74 19.93
C ASP A 77 -45.26 16.72 20.46
N LEU A 78 -44.33 17.13 21.34
CA LEU A 78 -43.29 16.24 21.88
C LEU A 78 -43.88 14.99 22.57
N LYS A 79 -45.05 15.12 23.21
CA LYS A 79 -45.74 13.98 23.83
C LYS A 79 -46.27 13.03 22.77
N GLY A 80 -46.90 13.54 21.73
CA GLY A 80 -47.36 12.77 20.57
C GLY A 80 -46.21 12.05 19.86
N VAL A 81 -45.04 12.68 19.73
CA VAL A 81 -43.83 12.02 19.19
C VAL A 81 -43.39 10.86 20.09
N ARG A 82 -43.35 11.04 21.41
CA ARG A 82 -43.02 9.96 22.37
C ARG A 82 -44.01 8.78 22.25
N GLU A 83 -45.30 9.06 22.10
CA GLU A 83 -46.33 8.02 21.91
C GLU A 83 -46.21 7.31 20.56
N TRP A 84 -45.94 8.05 19.48
CA TRP A 84 -45.71 7.49 18.15
C TRP A 84 -44.49 6.55 18.16
N LEU A 85 -43.38 6.98 18.77
CA LEU A 85 -42.15 6.18 18.86
C LEU A 85 -42.34 4.88 19.65
N LYS A 86 -43.17 4.83 20.70
CA LYS A 86 -43.45 3.59 21.44
C LYS A 86 -44.00 2.45 20.57
N THR A 87 -44.67 2.79 19.46
CA THR A 87 -45.31 1.80 18.58
C THR A 87 -44.48 1.45 17.34
N HIS A 88 -43.39 2.17 17.09
CA HIS A 88 -42.55 2.06 15.89
C HIS A 88 -41.08 1.77 16.19
N LEU A 89 -40.53 2.32 17.27
CA LEU A 89 -39.14 2.10 17.67
C LEU A 89 -38.95 0.62 18.08
N MET A 90 -37.87 -0.01 17.60
CA MET A 90 -37.55 -1.43 17.82
C MET A 90 -38.53 -2.45 17.21
N ARG A 91 -39.39 -2.03 16.27
CA ARG A 91 -40.27 -2.94 15.53
C ARG A 91 -39.66 -3.31 14.18
N GLU A 92 -39.51 -4.62 13.94
CA GLU A 92 -39.09 -5.11 12.63
C GLU A 92 -40.07 -4.64 11.54
N THR A 93 -39.54 -4.08 10.46
CA THR A 93 -40.32 -3.49 9.38
C THR A 93 -39.80 -4.01 8.04
N MET A 94 -40.69 -4.63 7.25
CA MET A 94 -40.39 -4.99 5.87
C MET A 94 -40.74 -3.83 4.93
N VAL A 95 -39.78 -3.41 4.12
CA VAL A 95 -39.98 -2.37 3.11
C VAL A 95 -40.07 -3.01 1.73
N GLY A 96 -41.29 -3.18 1.22
CA GLY A 96 -41.63 -3.67 -0.12
C GLY A 96 -42.43 -2.65 -0.95
N HIS A 97 -42.90 -3.02 -2.14
CA HIS A 97 -43.69 -2.13 -3.00
C HIS A 97 -45.07 -1.81 -2.37
N CYS A 98 -45.26 -0.58 -1.90
CA CYS A 98 -46.55 -0.07 -1.42
C CYS A 98 -47.10 1.03 -2.34
N ALA A 99 -48.40 0.95 -2.62
CA ALA A 99 -49.16 1.85 -3.48
C ALA A 99 -50.35 2.43 -2.71
N HIS A 100 -50.22 3.62 -2.11
CA HIS A 100 -51.32 4.45 -1.63
C HIS A 100 -51.03 5.94 -1.94
N THR A 101 -52.10 6.70 -2.18
CA THR A 101 -52.14 8.10 -2.65
C THR A 101 -52.54 9.08 -1.53
N HIS A 102 -51.90 10.24 -1.48
CA HIS A 102 -52.31 11.38 -0.64
C HIS A 102 -52.55 12.64 -1.50
N THR A 103 -53.38 13.56 -0.99
CA THR A 103 -53.76 14.83 -1.66
C THR A 103 -52.71 15.93 -1.47
N PHE A 104 -52.46 16.69 -2.54
CA PHE A 104 -51.47 17.74 -2.70
C PHE A 104 -51.56 18.90 -1.69
N LEU A 105 -50.39 19.41 -1.27
CA LEU A 105 -50.22 20.76 -0.69
C LEU A 105 -49.66 21.68 -1.79
N GLU A 106 -50.25 22.87 -1.98
CA GLU A 106 -49.96 23.79 -3.12
C GLU A 106 -48.54 24.45 -3.12
N GLU A 107 -47.61 24.04 -2.25
CA GLU A 107 -46.29 24.70 -2.07
C GLU A 107 -45.06 23.78 -2.10
N GLU A 108 -45.22 22.53 -2.58
CA GLU A 108 -44.14 21.52 -2.64
C GLU A 108 -43.45 21.47 -4.02
N PHE A 109 -42.11 21.50 -4.01
CA PHE A 109 -41.25 21.42 -5.19
C PHE A 109 -40.32 20.20 -5.11
N TYR A 110 -39.77 19.79 -6.26
CA TYR A 110 -38.75 18.74 -6.36
C TYR A 110 -37.44 19.32 -6.89
N VAL A 111 -36.32 18.99 -6.24
CA VAL A 111 -34.97 19.29 -6.74
C VAL A 111 -34.08 18.05 -6.59
N CYS A 112 -33.35 17.70 -7.64
CA CYS A 112 -32.31 16.68 -7.58
C CYS A 112 -31.09 17.08 -8.40
N ILE A 113 -29.90 16.76 -7.90
CA ILE A 113 -28.61 16.93 -8.58
C ILE A 113 -27.90 15.58 -8.56
N TYR A 114 -27.47 15.09 -9.71
CA TYR A 114 -26.72 13.83 -9.78
C TYR A 114 -25.60 13.86 -10.82
N ALA A 115 -24.52 13.17 -10.48
CA ALA A 115 -23.31 13.12 -11.29
C ALA A 115 -23.44 12.08 -12.40
N THR A 116 -22.94 12.46 -13.58
CA THR A 116 -22.73 11.62 -14.76
C THR A 116 -21.34 11.87 -15.33
N ARG A 117 -20.94 11.12 -16.37
CA ARG A 117 -19.61 11.26 -16.98
C ARG A 117 -19.42 12.66 -17.60
N GLU A 118 -20.47 13.16 -18.24
CA GLU A 118 -20.49 14.42 -19.00
C GLU A 118 -20.64 15.68 -18.13
N GLY A 119 -21.08 15.52 -16.89
CA GLY A 119 -21.35 16.62 -15.97
C GLY A 119 -22.39 16.26 -14.92
N ASP A 120 -23.07 17.26 -14.39
CA ASP A 120 -24.03 17.11 -13.31
C ASP A 120 -25.42 17.56 -13.79
N TYR A 121 -26.40 16.67 -13.74
CA TYR A 121 -27.78 17.00 -14.09
C TYR A 121 -28.48 17.64 -12.91
N VAL A 122 -29.14 18.76 -13.14
CA VAL A 122 -30.05 19.44 -12.22
C VAL A 122 -31.47 19.21 -12.70
N LEU A 123 -32.25 18.51 -11.88
CA LEU A 123 -33.66 18.21 -12.10
C LEU A 123 -34.53 19.13 -11.24
N PHE A 124 -35.60 19.63 -11.84
CA PHE A 124 -36.61 20.43 -11.15
C PHE A 124 -38.02 20.03 -11.58
N HIS A 125 -38.93 19.89 -10.62
CA HIS A 125 -40.35 19.78 -10.90
C HIS A 125 -41.18 20.67 -9.96
N HIS A 126 -42.21 21.31 -10.53
CA HIS A 126 -43.05 22.26 -9.81
C HIS A 126 -44.13 21.58 -8.94
N GLU A 127 -44.40 20.30 -9.18
CA GLU A 127 -45.28 19.44 -8.37
C GLU A 127 -44.41 18.43 -7.59
N GLY A 128 -43.94 18.84 -6.41
CA GLY A 128 -43.17 17.97 -5.51
C GLY A 128 -44.04 17.02 -4.68
N GLY A 129 -43.42 16.43 -3.65
CA GLY A 129 -44.12 15.64 -2.64
C GLY A 129 -44.05 14.13 -2.84
N VAL A 130 -44.83 13.42 -2.02
CA VAL A 130 -44.84 11.95 -1.93
C VAL A 130 -45.35 11.29 -3.23
N ASP A 131 -46.13 12.02 -4.05
CA ASP A 131 -46.81 11.53 -5.25
C ASP A 131 -46.26 12.09 -6.58
N VAL A 132 -45.01 12.59 -6.58
CA VAL A 132 -44.34 13.10 -7.80
C VAL A 132 -44.32 12.09 -8.97
N GLY A 133 -44.35 10.78 -8.67
CA GLY A 133 -44.39 9.71 -9.68
C GLY A 133 -43.04 9.48 -10.35
N ASP A 134 -43.03 9.20 -11.65
CA ASP A 134 -41.79 9.09 -12.45
C ASP A 134 -41.22 10.48 -12.74
N VAL A 135 -40.37 10.95 -11.83
CA VAL A 135 -39.80 12.30 -11.90
C VAL A 135 -38.81 12.45 -13.05
N ASP A 136 -38.18 11.37 -13.51
CA ASP A 136 -37.24 11.40 -14.62
C ASP A 136 -37.89 11.73 -15.96
N ALA A 137 -39.16 11.34 -16.13
CA ALA A 137 -39.94 11.69 -17.32
C ALA A 137 -40.61 13.07 -17.20
N LYS A 138 -40.94 13.52 -15.98
CA LYS A 138 -41.74 14.73 -15.74
C LYS A 138 -40.91 15.99 -15.45
N ALA A 139 -39.73 15.86 -14.84
CA ALA A 139 -38.93 17.00 -14.41
C ALA A 139 -38.22 17.70 -15.57
N SER A 140 -38.10 19.02 -15.46
CA SER A 140 -37.17 19.79 -16.29
C SER A 140 -35.74 19.36 -15.96
N LYS A 141 -34.91 19.13 -16.98
CA LYS A 141 -33.51 18.70 -16.85
C LYS A 141 -32.58 19.77 -17.42
N LEU A 142 -31.52 20.08 -16.68
CA LEU A 142 -30.43 20.95 -17.11
C LEU A 142 -29.11 20.26 -16.81
N LEU A 143 -28.24 20.09 -17.82
CA LEU A 143 -26.90 19.57 -17.64
C LEU A 143 -25.92 20.72 -17.40
N VAL A 144 -25.16 20.66 -16.31
CA VAL A 144 -23.99 21.52 -16.10
C VAL A 144 -22.76 20.73 -16.51
N GLY A 145 -22.06 21.16 -17.56
CA GLY A 145 -20.88 20.47 -18.05
C GLY A 145 -19.74 20.48 -17.03
N VAL A 146 -18.81 19.53 -17.14
CA VAL A 146 -17.60 19.50 -16.30
C VAL A 146 -16.83 20.83 -16.43
N ASP A 147 -16.46 21.44 -15.29
CA ASP A 147 -15.84 22.79 -15.19
C ASP A 147 -16.70 23.98 -15.66
N GLU A 148 -17.99 23.77 -15.93
CA GLU A 148 -18.94 24.87 -16.16
C GLU A 148 -19.58 25.33 -14.85
N LYS A 149 -20.22 26.50 -14.87
CA LYS A 149 -20.92 27.05 -13.70
C LYS A 149 -22.41 27.15 -13.95
N LEU A 150 -23.20 26.79 -12.96
CA LEU A 150 -24.65 27.04 -12.98
C LEU A 150 -24.93 28.53 -12.69
N THR A 151 -25.80 29.15 -13.50
CA THR A 151 -26.20 30.56 -13.32
C THR A 151 -27.70 30.67 -13.05
N GLU A 152 -28.10 31.69 -12.28
CA GLU A 152 -29.53 31.92 -11.98
C GLU A 152 -30.36 32.11 -13.25
N ASP A 153 -29.81 32.77 -14.27
CA ASP A 153 -30.49 32.99 -15.54
C ASP A 153 -30.78 31.68 -16.29
N ALA A 154 -29.84 30.73 -16.28
CA ALA A 154 -30.05 29.42 -16.88
C ALA A 154 -31.15 28.63 -16.14
N VAL A 155 -31.12 28.66 -14.81
CA VAL A 155 -32.15 28.03 -13.95
C VAL A 155 -33.54 28.63 -14.23
N ARG A 156 -33.66 29.96 -14.28
CA ARG A 156 -34.94 30.64 -14.55
C ARG A 156 -35.51 30.30 -15.93
N LYS A 157 -34.65 30.19 -16.95
CA LYS A 157 -35.06 29.96 -18.34
C LYS A 157 -35.41 28.51 -18.63
N GLN A 158 -34.71 27.55 -18.02
CA GLN A 158 -34.82 26.13 -18.39
C GLN A 158 -35.54 25.29 -17.33
N LEU A 159 -35.34 25.56 -16.04
CA LEU A 159 -35.90 24.74 -14.96
C LEU A 159 -37.21 25.32 -14.42
N LEU A 160 -37.30 26.64 -14.23
CA LEU A 160 -38.42 27.29 -13.52
C LEU A 160 -39.54 27.82 -14.44
N THR A 161 -39.69 27.26 -15.64
CA THR A 161 -40.66 27.74 -16.65
C THR A 161 -42.12 27.69 -16.18
N HIS A 162 -42.46 26.70 -15.34
CA HIS A 162 -43.80 26.45 -14.81
C HIS A 162 -44.04 26.98 -13.39
N VAL A 163 -43.07 27.71 -12.82
CA VAL A 163 -43.16 28.27 -11.46
C VAL A 163 -43.77 29.66 -11.47
N ALA A 164 -44.55 30.03 -10.45
CA ALA A 164 -45.09 31.37 -10.27
C ALA A 164 -44.00 32.45 -10.14
N ALA A 165 -44.22 33.64 -10.70
CA ALA A 165 -43.19 34.67 -10.87
C ALA A 165 -42.60 35.18 -9.55
N ASP A 166 -43.39 35.19 -8.49
CA ASP A 166 -43.03 35.59 -7.12
C ASP A 166 -42.03 34.63 -6.45
N LYS A 167 -42.09 33.33 -6.77
CA LYS A 167 -41.19 32.29 -6.20
C LYS A 167 -39.92 32.04 -7.03
N ARG A 168 -39.88 32.48 -8.31
CA ARG A 168 -38.77 32.21 -9.25
C ARG A 168 -37.41 32.71 -8.78
N ALA A 169 -37.33 33.93 -8.27
CA ALA A 169 -36.06 34.52 -7.87
C ALA A 169 -35.43 33.79 -6.67
N VAL A 170 -36.27 33.45 -5.68
CA VAL A 170 -35.87 32.69 -4.49
C VAL A 170 -35.40 31.29 -4.86
N LEU A 171 -36.17 30.57 -5.69
CA LEU A 171 -35.80 29.23 -6.16
C LEU A 171 -34.53 29.23 -7.01
N ALA A 172 -34.33 30.22 -7.89
CA ALA A 172 -33.12 30.32 -8.70
C ALA A 172 -31.87 30.49 -7.82
N SER A 173 -31.91 31.40 -6.86
CA SER A 173 -30.82 31.62 -5.91
C SER A 173 -30.55 30.39 -5.03
N PHE A 174 -31.60 29.69 -4.58
CA PHE A 174 -31.44 28.46 -3.79
C PHE A 174 -30.81 27.34 -4.60
N ILE A 175 -31.28 27.07 -5.83
CA ILE A 175 -30.77 26.00 -6.69
C ILE A 175 -29.29 26.25 -7.06
N VAL A 176 -28.91 27.49 -7.36
CA VAL A 176 -27.49 27.83 -7.61
C VAL A 176 -26.64 27.64 -6.35
N GLY A 177 -27.10 28.10 -5.19
CA GLY A 177 -26.40 27.89 -3.92
C GLY A 177 -26.27 26.41 -3.56
N LEU A 178 -27.30 25.61 -3.85
CA LEU A 178 -27.31 24.16 -3.63
C LEU A 178 -26.34 23.43 -4.57
N PHE A 179 -26.25 23.85 -5.84
CA PHE A 179 -25.29 23.31 -6.80
C PHE A 179 -23.84 23.61 -6.39
N ASN A 180 -23.55 24.83 -5.95
CA ASN A 180 -22.21 25.16 -5.44
C ASN A 180 -21.85 24.31 -4.21
N LEU A 181 -22.80 24.10 -3.30
CA LEU A 181 -22.61 23.20 -2.15
C LEU A 181 -22.35 21.75 -2.59
N TYR A 182 -23.12 21.27 -3.57
CA TYR A 182 -22.97 19.93 -4.15
C TYR A 182 -21.53 19.72 -4.66
N GLU A 183 -20.99 20.66 -5.43
CA GLU A 183 -19.61 20.59 -5.93
C GLU A 183 -18.57 20.73 -4.81
N ASP A 184 -18.71 21.71 -3.92
CA ASP A 184 -17.75 22.04 -2.87
C ASP A 184 -17.51 20.95 -1.83
N LEU A 185 -18.52 20.10 -1.64
CA LEU A 185 -18.53 18.98 -0.70
C LEU A 185 -18.54 17.63 -1.41
N TYR A 186 -18.25 17.60 -2.73
CA TYR A 186 -18.08 16.37 -3.51
C TYR A 186 -19.27 15.41 -3.39
N PHE A 187 -20.49 15.95 -3.47
CA PHE A 187 -21.68 15.14 -3.63
C PHE A 187 -21.67 14.45 -4.99
N THR A 188 -22.24 13.26 -5.05
CA THR A 188 -22.51 12.53 -6.31
C THR A 188 -24.02 12.41 -6.56
N TYR A 189 -24.82 12.51 -5.51
CA TYR A 189 -26.27 12.56 -5.56
C TYR A 189 -26.79 13.46 -4.44
N LEU A 190 -27.74 14.34 -4.74
CA LEU A 190 -28.43 15.17 -3.77
C LEU A 190 -29.86 15.39 -4.23
N GLU A 191 -30.83 14.92 -3.46
CA GLU A 191 -32.25 15.05 -3.73
C GLU A 191 -32.96 15.68 -2.53
N ILE A 192 -33.85 16.63 -2.79
CA ILE A 192 -34.74 17.25 -1.81
C ILE A 192 -36.17 17.08 -2.31
N ASN A 193 -36.95 16.25 -1.61
CA ASN A 193 -38.36 16.02 -1.94
C ASN A 193 -39.24 15.74 -0.71
N PRO A 194 -40.12 16.68 -0.29
CA PRO A 194 -40.38 17.98 -0.92
C PRO A 194 -39.40 19.08 -0.46
N LEU A 195 -39.11 20.00 -1.39
CA LEU A 195 -38.62 21.35 -1.10
C LEU A 195 -39.82 22.28 -0.96
N VAL A 196 -40.00 22.95 0.17
CA VAL A 196 -41.16 23.85 0.37
C VAL A 196 -40.71 25.30 0.32
N VAL A 197 -41.43 26.13 -0.45
CA VAL A 197 -41.16 27.57 -0.55
C VAL A 197 -42.42 28.36 -0.24
N THR A 198 -42.41 29.04 0.90
CA THR A 198 -43.49 29.89 1.40
C THR A 198 -43.05 31.36 1.37
N LYS A 199 -43.92 32.28 1.81
CA LYS A 199 -43.57 33.70 2.02
C LYS A 199 -42.42 33.93 3.02
N ASP A 200 -42.20 32.99 3.94
CA ASP A 200 -41.20 33.12 5.01
C ASP A 200 -39.82 32.63 4.57
N GLY A 201 -39.73 31.85 3.48
CA GLY A 201 -38.48 31.36 2.92
C GLY A 201 -38.54 29.91 2.43
N VAL A 202 -37.38 29.28 2.40
CA VAL A 202 -37.16 27.92 1.86
C VAL A 202 -37.01 26.92 3.01
N PHE A 203 -37.73 25.80 2.93
CA PHE A 203 -37.72 24.71 3.90
C PHE A 203 -37.30 23.40 3.23
N VAL A 204 -36.23 22.78 3.75
CA VAL A 204 -35.74 21.47 3.30
C VAL A 204 -36.37 20.38 4.15
N LEU A 205 -37.52 19.84 3.71
CA LEU A 205 -38.28 18.88 4.52
C LEU A 205 -37.69 17.47 4.46
N ASP A 206 -37.15 17.07 3.31
CA ASP A 206 -36.49 15.79 3.09
C ASP A 206 -35.15 15.98 2.40
N MET A 207 -34.20 15.08 2.64
CA MET A 207 -32.94 15.06 1.90
C MET A 207 -32.42 13.64 1.78
N ALA A 208 -32.09 13.24 0.55
CA ALA A 208 -31.38 12.00 0.26
C ALA A 208 -30.10 12.34 -0.48
N ALA A 209 -28.95 11.86 -0.01
CA ALA A 209 -27.68 12.24 -0.60
C ALA A 209 -26.64 11.12 -0.59
N LYS A 210 -25.73 11.19 -1.56
CA LYS A 210 -24.49 10.40 -1.63
C LYS A 210 -23.31 11.36 -1.82
N ILE A 211 -22.22 11.13 -1.11
CA ILE A 211 -20.94 11.83 -1.29
C ILE A 211 -19.88 10.87 -1.80
N ASP A 212 -18.90 11.38 -2.54
CA ASP A 212 -17.78 10.59 -3.02
C ASP A 212 -16.77 10.34 -1.89
N ALA A 213 -16.86 9.20 -1.20
CA ALA A 213 -16.03 8.93 -0.03
C ALA A 213 -14.51 8.95 -0.32
N THR A 214 -14.08 8.85 -1.59
CA THR A 214 -12.67 8.99 -1.97
C THR A 214 -12.15 10.42 -1.82
N ALA A 215 -13.03 11.42 -1.80
CA ALA A 215 -12.72 12.83 -1.60
C ALA A 215 -12.48 13.21 -0.13
N ASP A 216 -12.50 12.25 0.81
CA ASP A 216 -12.26 12.51 2.24
C ASP A 216 -10.98 13.32 2.46
N TYR A 217 -9.88 13.01 1.74
CA TYR A 217 -8.63 13.75 1.92
C TYR A 217 -8.68 15.23 1.49
N LEU A 218 -9.66 15.60 0.65
CA LEU A 218 -9.91 16.98 0.25
C LEU A 218 -10.92 17.65 1.18
N CYS A 219 -11.93 16.89 1.63
CA CYS A 219 -13.09 17.41 2.34
C CYS A 219 -13.04 17.21 3.86
N LYS A 220 -12.03 16.54 4.43
CA LYS A 220 -11.95 16.19 5.86
C LYS A 220 -12.24 17.36 6.80
N ALA A 221 -11.74 18.55 6.46
CA ALA A 221 -11.96 19.77 7.26
C ALA A 221 -13.42 20.25 7.28
N LYS A 222 -14.19 19.99 6.21
CA LYS A 222 -15.63 20.32 6.13
C LYS A 222 -16.51 19.15 6.61
N TRP A 223 -16.13 17.92 6.26
CA TRP A 223 -16.91 16.72 6.60
C TRP A 223 -16.81 16.33 8.08
N GLY A 224 -15.63 16.51 8.69
CA GLY A 224 -15.36 15.97 10.01
C GLY A 224 -15.28 14.44 9.99
N ASP A 225 -15.85 13.79 11.00
CA ASP A 225 -15.95 12.34 11.10
C ASP A 225 -17.33 11.89 10.61
N VAL A 226 -17.49 11.85 9.28
CA VAL A 226 -18.73 11.36 8.65
C VAL A 226 -18.90 9.87 8.88
N GLU A 227 -20.10 9.50 9.30
CA GLU A 227 -20.56 8.12 9.32
C GLU A 227 -21.32 7.79 8.03
N PHE A 228 -21.05 6.61 7.48
CA PHE A 228 -21.75 6.09 6.32
C PHE A 228 -22.68 4.95 6.77
N PRO A 229 -23.99 5.21 6.97
CA PRO A 229 -24.90 4.19 7.44
C PRO A 229 -25.00 3.03 6.44
N PRO A 230 -25.10 1.77 6.91
CA PRO A 230 -25.40 0.65 6.03
C PRO A 230 -26.79 0.81 5.39
N PRO A 231 -27.04 0.14 4.25
CA PRO A 231 -28.39 0.09 3.68
C PRO A 231 -29.36 -0.56 4.67
N PHE A 232 -30.61 -0.13 4.64
CA PHE A 232 -31.67 -0.68 5.48
C PHE A 232 -31.75 -2.21 5.35
N GLY A 233 -31.88 -2.91 6.47
CA GLY A 233 -31.89 -4.37 6.55
C GLY A 233 -30.52 -5.01 6.84
N ARG A 234 -29.43 -4.22 6.86
CA ARG A 234 -28.10 -4.67 7.29
C ARG A 234 -27.64 -3.92 8.53
N GLU A 235 -27.07 -4.65 9.49
CA GLU A 235 -26.43 -4.07 10.66
C GLU A 235 -25.02 -3.56 10.32
N ALA A 236 -24.53 -2.58 11.08
CA ALA A 236 -23.14 -2.16 11.02
C ALA A 236 -22.32 -2.97 12.03
N TYR A 237 -21.19 -3.54 11.60
CA TYR A 237 -20.32 -4.33 12.48
C TYR A 237 -19.00 -3.60 12.76
N PRO A 238 -18.45 -3.70 13.99
CA PRO A 238 -17.18 -3.06 14.33
C PRO A 238 -16.01 -3.61 13.50
N GLU A 239 -16.09 -4.86 13.05
CA GLU A 239 -15.08 -5.46 12.18
C GLU A 239 -15.07 -4.85 10.77
N GLU A 240 -16.23 -4.49 10.22
CA GLU A 240 -16.31 -3.77 8.94
C GLU A 240 -15.66 -2.39 9.05
N ALA A 241 -15.92 -1.67 10.16
CA ALA A 241 -15.30 -0.38 10.45
C ALA A 241 -13.77 -0.49 10.61
N TYR A 242 -13.27 -1.54 11.27
CA TYR A 242 -11.84 -1.79 11.40
C TYR A 242 -11.18 -2.02 10.04
N ILE A 243 -11.77 -2.83 9.16
CA ILE A 243 -11.23 -3.05 7.80
C ILE A 243 -11.31 -1.77 6.96
N ALA A 244 -12.40 -1.00 7.07
CA ALA A 244 -12.53 0.28 6.38
C ALA A 244 -11.47 1.31 6.82
N ASP A 245 -11.07 1.31 8.09
CA ASP A 245 -9.97 2.14 8.60
C ASP A 245 -8.61 1.73 8.03
N LEU A 246 -8.34 0.41 7.93
CA LEU A 246 -7.12 -0.11 7.29
C LEU A 246 -7.04 0.27 5.80
N ASP A 247 -8.17 0.22 5.10
CA ASP A 247 -8.32 0.63 3.70
C ASP A 247 -8.01 2.12 3.50
N ALA A 248 -8.62 2.99 4.30
CA ALA A 248 -8.46 4.45 4.20
C ALA A 248 -7.01 4.92 4.48
N LYS A 249 -6.24 4.15 5.24
CA LYS A 249 -4.85 4.44 5.61
C LYS A 249 -3.81 3.88 4.64
N SER A 250 -4.24 3.24 3.54
CA SER A 250 -3.34 2.59 2.58
C SER A 250 -3.68 2.92 1.13
N GLY A 251 -2.72 2.68 0.23
CA GLY A 251 -2.97 2.62 -1.21
C GLY A 251 -3.42 1.23 -1.68
N ALA A 252 -3.39 0.23 -0.80
CA ALA A 252 -3.99 -1.08 -1.04
C ALA A 252 -5.51 -1.01 -0.82
N SER A 253 -6.27 -1.90 -1.46
CA SER A 253 -7.70 -2.03 -1.24
C SER A 253 -7.99 -3.18 -0.27
N LEU A 254 -8.74 -2.90 0.80
CA LEU A 254 -9.20 -3.85 1.80
C LEU A 254 -10.70 -3.64 2.04
N LYS A 255 -11.54 -4.59 1.65
CA LYS A 255 -13.00 -4.47 1.78
C LYS A 255 -13.58 -5.67 2.49
N LEU A 256 -14.54 -5.43 3.38
CA LEU A 256 -15.30 -6.48 4.07
C LEU A 256 -16.73 -5.99 4.27
N THR A 257 -17.68 -6.85 3.95
CA THR A 257 -19.10 -6.66 4.22
C THR A 257 -19.69 -7.99 4.69
N LEU A 258 -20.34 -7.98 5.85
CA LEU A 258 -21.02 -9.15 6.39
C LEU A 258 -22.41 -9.26 5.78
N LEU A 259 -22.71 -10.43 5.23
CA LEU A 259 -24.00 -10.75 4.60
C LEU A 259 -24.84 -11.61 5.54
N ASN A 260 -24.26 -12.72 6.02
CA ASN A 260 -24.84 -13.61 7.01
C ASN A 260 -23.75 -14.07 8.00
N PRO A 261 -23.57 -13.40 9.16
CA PRO A 261 -22.52 -13.78 10.12
C PRO A 261 -22.58 -15.24 10.61
N ARG A 262 -23.74 -15.91 10.48
CA ARG A 262 -23.94 -17.32 10.83
C ARG A 262 -23.67 -18.29 9.67
N GLY A 263 -23.53 -17.78 8.46
CA GLY A 263 -23.27 -18.58 7.27
C GLY A 263 -21.97 -19.38 7.40
N ARG A 264 -21.97 -20.57 6.78
CA ARG A 264 -20.82 -21.48 6.82
C ARG A 264 -19.77 -21.20 5.75
N ILE A 265 -20.09 -20.45 4.69
CA ILE A 265 -19.19 -20.19 3.56
C ILE A 265 -18.54 -18.81 3.72
N TRP A 266 -17.26 -18.78 4.05
CA TRP A 266 -16.47 -17.56 4.21
C TRP A 266 -15.50 -17.39 3.05
N THR A 267 -15.32 -16.14 2.62
CA THR A 267 -14.43 -15.80 1.51
C THR A 267 -13.37 -14.81 1.93
N MET A 268 -12.12 -15.10 1.55
CA MET A 268 -10.96 -14.21 1.69
C MET A 268 -10.26 -14.18 0.33
N VAL A 269 -10.90 -13.54 -0.64
CA VAL A 269 -10.49 -13.56 -2.05
C VAL A 269 -9.70 -12.30 -2.40
N ALA A 270 -8.68 -12.46 -3.23
CA ALA A 270 -7.79 -11.36 -3.57
C ALA A 270 -8.08 -10.76 -4.95
N GLY A 271 -8.51 -9.50 -4.98
CA GLY A 271 -8.90 -8.73 -6.17
C GLY A 271 -10.41 -8.56 -6.31
N GLY A 272 -10.87 -7.31 -6.46
CA GLY A 272 -12.29 -6.96 -6.58
C GLY A 272 -13.05 -7.69 -7.70
N GLY A 273 -12.46 -7.88 -8.87
CA GLY A 273 -13.10 -8.67 -9.93
C GLY A 273 -13.17 -10.16 -9.60
N ALA A 274 -12.12 -10.71 -8.97
CA ALA A 274 -12.10 -12.11 -8.60
C ALA A 274 -13.12 -12.40 -7.49
N SER A 275 -13.18 -11.58 -6.43
CA SER A 275 -14.15 -11.75 -5.34
C SER A 275 -15.58 -11.81 -5.84
N VAL A 276 -15.95 -10.94 -6.79
CA VAL A 276 -17.27 -10.97 -7.44
C VAL A 276 -17.51 -12.30 -8.17
N VAL A 277 -16.55 -12.79 -8.96
CA VAL A 277 -16.69 -14.07 -9.68
C VAL A 277 -16.79 -15.27 -8.72
N TYR A 278 -16.05 -15.26 -7.61
CA TYR A 278 -16.20 -16.30 -6.57
C TYR A 278 -17.58 -16.23 -5.92
N SER A 279 -18.09 -15.03 -5.59
CA SER A 279 -19.44 -14.86 -5.06
C SER A 279 -20.52 -15.32 -6.05
N ASP A 280 -20.40 -14.95 -7.34
CA ASP A 280 -21.29 -15.44 -8.41
C ASP A 280 -21.33 -16.97 -8.42
N THR A 281 -20.16 -17.62 -8.40
CA THR A 281 -20.07 -19.10 -8.44
C THR A 281 -20.68 -19.75 -7.19
N ILE A 282 -20.47 -19.17 -5.99
CA ILE A 282 -21.07 -19.69 -4.75
C ILE A 282 -22.59 -19.62 -4.84
N CYS A 283 -23.12 -18.49 -5.30
CA CYS A 283 -24.54 -18.27 -5.49
C CYS A 283 -25.14 -19.19 -6.56
N ASP A 284 -24.48 -19.36 -7.71
CA ASP A 284 -24.88 -20.25 -8.79
C ASP A 284 -24.97 -21.73 -8.35
N LEU A 285 -24.14 -22.13 -7.38
CA LEU A 285 -24.14 -23.47 -6.79
C LEU A 285 -25.06 -23.62 -5.57
N GLY A 286 -25.96 -22.65 -5.34
CA GLY A 286 -26.98 -22.69 -4.30
C GLY A 286 -26.51 -22.27 -2.90
N GLY A 287 -25.32 -21.67 -2.78
CA GLY A 287 -24.72 -21.27 -1.50
C GLY A 287 -25.08 -19.86 -1.02
N VAL A 288 -26.09 -19.20 -1.61
CA VAL A 288 -26.41 -17.78 -1.33
C VAL A 288 -26.76 -17.53 0.14
N ASP A 289 -27.61 -18.38 0.74
CA ASP A 289 -28.06 -18.21 2.12
C ASP A 289 -26.93 -18.49 3.14
N GLU A 290 -25.95 -19.30 2.73
CA GLU A 290 -24.80 -19.70 3.54
C GLU A 290 -23.55 -18.83 3.31
N LEU A 291 -23.59 -17.89 2.37
CA LEU A 291 -22.50 -16.97 2.09
C LEU A 291 -22.41 -15.93 3.20
N ALA A 292 -21.36 -16.02 4.01
CA ALA A 292 -21.27 -15.23 5.22
C ALA A 292 -20.83 -13.78 4.97
N ASN A 293 -19.94 -13.58 4.00
CA ASN A 293 -19.35 -12.29 3.72
C ASN A 293 -19.06 -12.10 2.23
N TYR A 294 -19.08 -10.83 1.80
CA TYR A 294 -18.36 -10.37 0.63
C TYR A 294 -17.13 -9.60 1.10
N GLY A 295 -15.97 -9.88 0.51
CA GLY A 295 -14.75 -9.16 0.86
C GLY A 295 -13.65 -9.38 -0.17
N GLU A 296 -12.74 -8.40 -0.25
CA GLU A 296 -11.55 -8.52 -1.07
C GLU A 296 -10.32 -7.84 -0.45
N TYR A 297 -9.15 -8.29 -0.85
CA TYR A 297 -7.89 -7.58 -0.64
C TYR A 297 -7.07 -7.49 -1.94
N SER A 298 -6.59 -6.30 -2.28
CA SER A 298 -5.81 -6.06 -3.50
C SER A 298 -4.96 -4.79 -3.41
N GLY A 299 -4.30 -4.39 -4.51
CA GLY A 299 -3.36 -3.25 -4.47
C GLY A 299 -2.05 -3.54 -3.73
N ALA A 300 -1.62 -4.82 -3.68
CA ALA A 300 -0.41 -5.29 -3.01
C ALA A 300 -0.29 -4.88 -1.52
N PRO A 301 -1.23 -5.33 -0.66
CA PRO A 301 -1.13 -5.08 0.77
C PRO A 301 0.12 -5.75 1.35
N SER A 302 0.63 -5.16 2.43
CA SER A 302 1.75 -5.74 3.18
C SER A 302 1.38 -7.06 3.87
N GLU A 303 2.39 -7.81 4.30
CA GLU A 303 2.20 -8.99 5.16
C GLU A 303 1.36 -8.65 6.39
N GLN A 304 1.64 -7.53 7.04
CA GLN A 304 0.94 -7.08 8.25
C GLN A 304 -0.54 -6.76 7.98
N GLN A 305 -0.82 -5.98 6.93
CA GLN A 305 -2.21 -5.67 6.57
C GLN A 305 -2.99 -6.94 6.21
N THR A 306 -2.37 -7.88 5.51
CA THR A 306 -3.00 -9.15 5.17
C THR A 306 -3.24 -10.00 6.42
N TYR A 307 -2.31 -9.99 7.38
CA TYR A 307 -2.50 -10.63 8.69
C TYR A 307 -3.67 -9.99 9.46
N ASP A 308 -3.76 -8.66 9.51
CA ASP A 308 -4.84 -7.96 10.22
C ASP A 308 -6.21 -8.15 9.55
N TYR A 309 -6.24 -8.29 8.23
CA TYR A 309 -7.45 -8.68 7.49
C TYR A 309 -7.84 -10.14 7.79
N ALA A 310 -6.89 -11.06 7.69
CA ALA A 310 -7.12 -12.49 7.90
C ALA A 310 -7.56 -12.81 9.34
N LYS A 311 -6.91 -12.24 10.36
CA LYS A 311 -7.30 -12.44 11.77
C LYS A 311 -8.75 -12.00 12.03
N THR A 312 -9.20 -10.95 11.34
CA THR A 312 -10.56 -10.41 11.48
C THR A 312 -11.58 -11.41 10.95
N ILE A 313 -11.37 -11.96 9.75
CA ILE A 313 -12.22 -13.01 9.17
C ILE A 313 -12.21 -14.28 10.05
N LEU A 314 -11.03 -14.72 10.48
CA LEU A 314 -10.91 -15.90 11.33
C LEU A 314 -11.65 -15.73 12.66
N SER A 315 -11.51 -14.56 13.30
CA SER A 315 -12.24 -14.20 14.52
C SER A 315 -13.76 -14.25 14.32
N LEU A 316 -14.26 -13.71 13.21
CA LEU A 316 -15.69 -13.69 12.89
C LEU A 316 -16.26 -15.10 12.64
N MET A 317 -15.55 -15.92 11.85
CA MET A 317 -16.05 -17.24 11.49
C MET A 317 -15.99 -18.26 12.64
N THR A 318 -15.20 -18.00 13.69
CA THR A 318 -15.09 -18.88 14.88
C THR A 318 -15.93 -18.40 16.08
N ARG A 319 -17.04 -17.68 15.86
CA ARG A 319 -17.95 -17.22 16.93
C ARG A 319 -19.00 -18.25 17.32
N GLU A 320 -19.62 -18.89 16.33
CA GLU A 320 -20.69 -19.87 16.50
C GLU A 320 -20.38 -21.10 15.63
N LYS A 321 -20.64 -22.31 16.15
CA LYS A 321 -20.46 -23.57 15.41
C LYS A 321 -21.59 -23.77 14.39
N HIS A 322 -21.26 -24.43 13.29
CA HIS A 322 -22.21 -24.86 12.28
C HIS A 322 -22.24 -26.41 12.24
N PRO A 323 -23.41 -27.08 12.13
CA PRO A 323 -23.49 -28.54 12.16
C PRO A 323 -22.65 -29.25 11.10
N ASP A 324 -22.54 -28.67 9.90
CA ASP A 324 -21.76 -29.23 8.78
C ASP A 324 -20.32 -28.66 8.70
N GLY A 325 -19.81 -28.13 9.81
CA GLY A 325 -18.59 -27.32 9.83
C GLY A 325 -18.69 -26.08 8.95
N LYS A 326 -17.56 -25.39 8.76
CA LYS A 326 -17.46 -24.19 7.91
C LYS A 326 -16.39 -24.33 6.85
N VAL A 327 -16.47 -23.48 5.82
CA VAL A 327 -15.56 -23.44 4.70
C VAL A 327 -14.93 -22.05 4.61
N LEU A 328 -13.61 -22.00 4.44
CA LEU A 328 -12.90 -20.77 4.09
C LEU A 328 -12.29 -20.86 2.69
N ILE A 329 -12.74 -20.00 1.78
CA ILE A 329 -12.24 -19.90 0.41
C ILE A 329 -11.22 -18.77 0.33
N ILE A 330 -9.94 -19.14 0.29
CA ILE A 330 -8.79 -18.22 0.10
C ILE A 330 -8.41 -18.24 -1.38
N GLY A 331 -9.22 -17.52 -2.17
CA GLY A 331 -9.14 -17.55 -3.63
C GLY A 331 -8.47 -16.34 -4.26
N GLY A 332 -8.42 -16.38 -5.59
CA GLY A 332 -8.13 -15.21 -6.42
C GLY A 332 -7.54 -15.56 -7.78
N SER A 333 -7.54 -14.57 -8.67
CA SER A 333 -6.92 -14.69 -10.00
C SER A 333 -5.38 -14.76 -9.93
N ILE A 334 -4.72 -14.89 -11.08
CA ILE A 334 -3.27 -14.71 -11.19
C ILE A 334 -2.93 -13.23 -10.98
N ALA A 335 -2.26 -12.88 -9.88
CA ALA A 335 -1.91 -11.50 -9.58
C ALA A 335 -0.87 -10.92 -10.55
N ASN A 336 -0.94 -9.61 -10.80
CA ASN A 336 0.05 -8.90 -11.61
C ASN A 336 1.26 -8.44 -10.76
N PHE A 337 1.01 -7.79 -9.62
CA PHE A 337 2.08 -7.20 -8.77
C PHE A 337 1.99 -7.54 -7.29
N THR A 338 0.83 -7.99 -6.80
CA THR A 338 0.70 -8.46 -5.41
C THR A 338 1.63 -9.65 -5.18
N ASN A 339 2.55 -9.51 -4.22
CA ASN A 339 3.47 -10.58 -3.84
C ASN A 339 2.72 -11.64 -3.01
N VAL A 340 2.41 -12.76 -3.65
CA VAL A 340 1.61 -13.84 -3.06
C VAL A 340 2.31 -14.45 -1.85
N ALA A 341 3.63 -14.58 -1.88
CA ALA A 341 4.40 -15.08 -0.74
C ALA A 341 4.25 -14.19 0.50
N ALA A 342 4.34 -12.86 0.33
CA ALA A 342 4.19 -11.91 1.44
C ALA A 342 2.76 -11.91 2.00
N THR A 343 1.75 -11.87 1.13
CA THR A 343 0.35 -11.91 1.58
C THR A 343 0.02 -13.23 2.29
N PHE A 344 0.50 -14.36 1.75
CA PHE A 344 0.21 -15.67 2.34
C PHE A 344 0.97 -15.90 3.65
N LYS A 345 2.17 -15.33 3.84
CA LYS A 345 2.85 -15.33 5.15
C LYS A 345 1.99 -14.65 6.23
N GLY A 346 1.33 -13.54 5.90
CA GLY A 346 0.39 -12.87 6.80
C GLY A 346 -0.82 -13.74 7.16
N ILE A 347 -1.41 -14.40 6.16
CA ILE A 347 -2.52 -15.34 6.34
C ILE A 347 -2.10 -16.55 7.20
N VAL A 348 -0.96 -17.16 6.87
CA VAL A 348 -0.40 -18.31 7.61
C VAL A 348 -0.17 -17.96 9.07
N ARG A 349 0.33 -16.75 9.36
CA ARG A 349 0.51 -16.28 10.73
C ARG A 349 -0.83 -16.20 11.47
N ALA A 350 -1.86 -15.62 10.85
CA ALA A 350 -3.20 -15.56 11.44
C ALA A 350 -3.82 -16.96 11.66
N ILE A 351 -3.62 -17.90 10.72
CA ILE A 351 -4.07 -19.30 10.88
C ILE A 351 -3.38 -19.97 12.08
N ARG A 352 -2.08 -19.72 12.29
CA ARG A 352 -1.35 -20.26 13.45
C ARG A 352 -1.89 -19.70 14.77
N ASP A 353 -2.21 -18.42 14.80
CA ASP A 353 -2.74 -17.75 16.00
C ASP A 353 -4.17 -18.23 16.33
N TYR A 354 -4.98 -18.54 15.32
CA TYR A 354 -6.36 -19.03 15.46
C TYR A 354 -6.51 -20.56 15.33
N GLN A 355 -5.41 -21.33 15.38
CA GLN A 355 -5.44 -22.76 15.08
C GLN A 355 -6.38 -23.59 15.97
N GLY A 356 -6.55 -23.18 17.24
CA GLY A 356 -7.45 -23.84 18.20
C GLY A 356 -8.92 -23.67 17.79
N PRO A 357 -9.43 -22.41 17.76
CA PRO A 357 -10.79 -22.12 17.32
C PRO A 357 -11.14 -22.68 15.93
N ILE A 358 -10.19 -22.68 14.98
CA ILE A 358 -10.41 -23.22 13.62
C ILE A 358 -10.75 -24.72 13.66
N LYS A 359 -10.02 -25.50 14.47
CA LYS A 359 -10.32 -26.94 14.64
C LYS A 359 -11.65 -27.16 15.34
N GLU A 360 -11.94 -26.35 16.35
CA GLU A 360 -13.15 -26.47 17.14
C GLU A 360 -14.44 -26.24 16.34
N HIS A 361 -14.34 -25.43 15.28
CA HIS A 361 -15.43 -25.10 14.36
C HIS A 361 -15.39 -25.92 13.07
N GLU A 362 -14.54 -26.96 13.00
CA GLU A 362 -14.42 -27.89 11.87
C GLU A 362 -14.25 -27.17 10.52
N ILE A 363 -13.39 -26.14 10.51
CA ILE A 363 -13.19 -25.31 9.32
C ILE A 363 -12.29 -26.02 8.32
N THR A 364 -12.75 -26.13 7.07
CA THR A 364 -11.95 -26.59 5.93
C THR A 364 -11.56 -25.44 5.03
N ILE A 365 -10.28 -25.35 4.68
CA ILE A 365 -9.71 -24.23 3.92
C ILE A 365 -9.38 -24.66 2.49
N PHE A 366 -9.83 -23.90 1.51
CA PHE A 366 -9.54 -24.09 0.09
C PHE A 366 -8.77 -22.89 -0.46
N VAL A 367 -7.63 -23.15 -1.10
CA VAL A 367 -6.69 -22.12 -1.54
C VAL A 367 -6.45 -22.26 -3.04
N ARG A 368 -6.68 -21.20 -3.83
CA ARG A 368 -6.26 -21.12 -5.24
C ARG A 368 -5.67 -19.75 -5.51
N ARG A 369 -4.40 -19.71 -5.94
CA ARG A 369 -3.75 -18.42 -6.25
C ARG A 369 -2.60 -18.56 -7.24
N GLY A 370 -2.39 -17.50 -8.03
CA GLY A 370 -1.21 -17.32 -8.87
C GLY A 370 -0.67 -15.88 -8.79
N GLY A 371 0.47 -15.64 -9.43
CA GLY A 371 1.12 -14.32 -9.50
C GLY A 371 2.51 -14.30 -8.85
N PRO A 372 3.10 -13.12 -8.61
CA PRO A 372 4.47 -13.02 -8.11
C PRO A 372 4.73 -13.86 -6.85
N ASN A 373 5.72 -14.74 -6.94
CA ASN A 373 6.17 -15.65 -5.88
C ASN A 373 5.08 -16.61 -5.32
N TYR A 374 4.07 -16.96 -6.12
CA TYR A 374 2.97 -17.82 -5.66
C TYR A 374 3.45 -19.20 -5.18
N GLN A 375 4.51 -19.75 -5.76
CA GLN A 375 5.05 -21.06 -5.39
C GLN A 375 5.42 -21.12 -3.90
N GLU A 376 6.10 -20.09 -3.39
CA GLU A 376 6.44 -20.01 -1.96
C GLU A 376 5.20 -19.78 -1.09
N GLY A 377 4.27 -18.93 -1.54
CA GLY A 377 3.00 -18.72 -0.85
C GLY A 377 2.19 -20.02 -0.69
N LEU A 378 2.01 -20.79 -1.77
CA LEU A 378 1.31 -22.07 -1.74
C LEU A 378 2.05 -23.10 -0.87
N ARG A 379 3.39 -23.12 -0.90
CA ARG A 379 4.22 -24.01 -0.07
C ARG A 379 3.96 -23.76 1.42
N VAL A 380 4.01 -22.51 1.88
CA VAL A 380 3.78 -22.18 3.30
C VAL A 380 2.33 -22.43 3.74
N MET A 381 1.35 -22.28 2.85
CA MET A 381 -0.05 -22.65 3.11
C MET A 381 -0.22 -24.17 3.30
N GLY A 382 0.45 -24.98 2.47
CA GLY A 382 0.44 -26.43 2.65
C GLY A 382 1.15 -26.88 3.94
N GLU A 383 2.24 -26.21 4.31
CA GLU A 383 3.00 -26.48 5.53
C GLU A 383 2.19 -26.17 6.80
N VAL A 384 1.47 -25.04 6.83
CA VAL A 384 0.64 -24.70 7.99
C VAL A 384 -0.51 -25.70 8.19
N GLY A 385 -1.12 -26.20 7.10
CA GLY A 385 -2.14 -27.25 7.20
C GLY A 385 -1.60 -28.52 7.85
N LYS A 386 -0.40 -28.97 7.44
CA LYS A 386 0.26 -30.17 8.02
C LYS A 386 0.66 -29.98 9.48
N THR A 387 1.28 -28.85 9.80
CA THR A 387 1.83 -28.58 11.14
C THR A 387 0.74 -28.32 12.18
N THR A 388 -0.38 -27.70 11.77
CA THR A 388 -1.52 -27.46 12.65
C THR A 388 -2.49 -28.65 12.66
N GLY A 389 -2.59 -29.43 11.58
CA GLY A 389 -3.62 -30.48 11.41
C GLY A 389 -4.97 -29.95 10.90
N ILE A 390 -5.03 -28.68 10.48
CA ILE A 390 -6.22 -28.10 9.82
C ILE A 390 -6.28 -28.62 8.36
N PRO A 391 -7.44 -29.05 7.85
CA PRO A 391 -7.57 -29.49 6.46
C PRO A 391 -7.48 -28.29 5.51
N ILE A 392 -6.33 -28.14 4.85
CA ILE A 392 -6.05 -27.09 3.86
C ILE A 392 -5.74 -27.73 2.49
N HIS A 393 -6.56 -27.41 1.49
CA HIS A 393 -6.40 -27.86 0.10
C HIS A 393 -5.83 -26.73 -0.75
N VAL A 394 -4.67 -26.95 -1.37
CA VAL A 394 -3.88 -25.90 -2.03
C VAL A 394 -3.72 -26.17 -3.53
N PHE A 395 -4.06 -25.17 -4.36
CA PHE A 395 -4.07 -25.24 -5.82
C PHE A 395 -3.38 -24.03 -6.45
N GLY A 396 -2.72 -24.24 -7.60
CA GLY A 396 -1.99 -23.24 -8.36
C GLY A 396 -2.74 -22.74 -9.61
N THR A 397 -1.96 -22.28 -10.60
CA THR A 397 -2.45 -21.67 -11.84
C THR A 397 -2.96 -22.67 -12.86
N GLU A 398 -2.60 -23.95 -12.70
CA GLU A 398 -3.12 -25.07 -13.48
C GLU A 398 -4.59 -25.38 -13.17
N THR A 399 -5.05 -24.99 -11.98
CA THR A 399 -6.43 -25.19 -11.55
C THR A 399 -7.27 -23.96 -11.95
N HIS A 400 -8.43 -24.19 -12.58
CA HIS A 400 -9.36 -23.11 -12.93
C HIS A 400 -9.75 -22.31 -11.68
N MET A 401 -9.89 -20.98 -11.82
CA MET A 401 -10.02 -20.06 -10.69
C MET A 401 -11.09 -20.49 -9.68
N THR A 402 -12.30 -20.70 -10.16
CA THR A 402 -13.52 -21.00 -9.40
C THR A 402 -13.70 -22.48 -9.07
N ALA A 403 -12.83 -23.37 -9.56
CA ALA A 403 -13.00 -24.82 -9.36
C ALA A 403 -13.03 -25.21 -7.87
N ILE A 404 -12.32 -24.48 -7.02
CA ILE A 404 -12.29 -24.70 -5.58
C ILE A 404 -13.63 -24.44 -4.90
N VAL A 405 -14.52 -23.65 -5.51
CA VAL A 405 -15.89 -23.45 -4.99
C VAL A 405 -16.68 -24.76 -5.11
N GLY A 406 -16.68 -25.36 -6.30
CA GLY A 406 -17.32 -26.66 -6.52
C GLY A 406 -16.73 -27.78 -5.66
N MET A 407 -15.42 -27.74 -5.41
CA MET A 407 -14.76 -28.67 -4.47
C MET A 407 -15.23 -28.48 -3.03
N ALA A 408 -15.31 -27.23 -2.58
CA ALA A 408 -15.67 -26.90 -1.20
C ALA A 408 -17.15 -27.17 -0.89
N LEU A 409 -18.02 -27.02 -1.89
CA LEU A 409 -19.45 -27.29 -1.77
C LEU A 409 -19.84 -28.73 -2.12
N GLY A 410 -18.87 -29.60 -2.44
CA GLY A 410 -19.12 -31.02 -2.72
C GLY A 410 -19.70 -31.33 -4.11
N HIS A 411 -19.75 -30.35 -5.02
CA HIS A 411 -20.21 -30.52 -6.40
C HIS A 411 -19.14 -31.11 -7.34
N ARG A 412 -17.87 -31.08 -6.94
CA ARG A 412 -16.74 -31.63 -7.70
C ARG A 412 -15.74 -32.31 -6.76
N PRO A 413 -15.15 -33.46 -7.12
CA PRO A 413 -14.16 -34.11 -6.27
C PRO A 413 -12.88 -33.27 -6.16
N ILE A 414 -12.24 -33.36 -4.99
CA ILE A 414 -10.88 -32.87 -4.77
C ILE A 414 -9.93 -33.80 -5.53
N PRO A 415 -9.11 -33.30 -6.47
CA PRO A 415 -8.19 -34.15 -7.22
C PRO A 415 -7.15 -34.79 -6.28
N LYS A 416 -6.89 -36.09 -6.45
CA LYS A 416 -5.97 -36.87 -5.60
C LYS A 416 -4.53 -36.38 -5.67
N GLU A 417 -4.14 -35.86 -6.83
CA GLU A 417 -2.88 -35.17 -7.06
C GLU A 417 -3.20 -33.85 -7.78
N PRO A 418 -2.71 -32.69 -7.29
CA PRO A 418 -2.81 -31.46 -8.05
C PRO A 418 -2.03 -31.63 -9.36
N PRO A 419 -2.54 -31.14 -10.51
CA PRO A 419 -1.79 -31.23 -11.77
C PRO A 419 -0.41 -30.58 -11.57
N VAL A 420 0.66 -31.26 -11.98
CA VAL A 420 2.01 -30.69 -11.86
C VAL A 420 2.12 -29.56 -12.88
N ALA A 421 2.30 -28.33 -12.42
CA ALA A 421 2.60 -27.21 -13.31
C ALA A 421 3.85 -27.53 -14.13
N ALA A 422 3.82 -27.25 -15.44
CA ALA A 422 5.04 -27.23 -16.24
C ALA A 422 5.92 -26.09 -15.72
N HIS A 423 6.77 -26.38 -14.73
CA HIS A 423 7.58 -25.37 -14.08
C HIS A 423 8.50 -24.71 -15.12
N THR A 424 8.52 -23.38 -15.14
CA THR A 424 9.42 -22.55 -15.96
C THR A 424 10.89 -22.91 -15.74
N ALA A 425 11.22 -23.57 -14.62
CA ALA A 425 12.53 -24.19 -14.38
C ALA A 425 12.93 -25.13 -15.54
N ASN A 426 12.02 -25.92 -16.11
CA ASN A 426 12.32 -26.75 -17.28
C ASN A 426 12.62 -25.91 -18.53
N PHE A 427 11.99 -24.75 -18.70
CA PHE A 427 12.26 -23.85 -19.83
C PHE A 427 13.58 -23.09 -19.67
N LEU A 428 13.93 -22.71 -18.44
CA LEU A 428 15.16 -22.00 -18.11
C LEU A 428 16.38 -22.92 -17.96
N LEU A 429 16.20 -24.21 -17.62
CA LEU A 429 17.29 -25.18 -17.37
C LEU A 429 17.58 -26.11 -18.56
N ASN A 430 16.59 -26.45 -19.41
CA ASN A 430 16.78 -27.44 -20.50
C ASN A 430 17.64 -26.95 -21.69
N SER A 431 18.08 -25.69 -21.71
CA SER A 431 18.98 -25.20 -22.76
C SER A 431 20.44 -25.67 -22.62
N SER A 432 20.79 -26.34 -21.51
CA SER A 432 22.15 -26.84 -21.25
C SER A 432 22.43 -28.25 -21.83
N ALA A 433 21.43 -28.92 -22.40
CA ALA A 433 21.56 -30.29 -22.92
C ALA A 433 20.97 -30.44 -24.33
N SER A 434 21.49 -29.70 -25.31
CA SER A 434 21.47 -30.17 -26.70
C SER A 434 22.62 -29.58 -27.51
N SER A 435 23.32 -30.52 -28.14
CA SER A 435 24.60 -30.49 -28.82
C SER A 435 24.74 -29.55 -30.03
N SER A 436 25.90 -28.91 -30.09
CA SER A 436 26.76 -28.69 -31.27
C SER A 436 26.16 -28.97 -32.66
N VAL A 437 25.88 -27.90 -33.41
CA VAL A 437 25.80 -27.95 -34.88
C VAL A 437 26.61 -26.77 -35.44
N GLY A 438 27.49 -27.08 -36.39
CA GLY A 438 28.54 -26.20 -36.90
C GLY A 438 28.01 -24.99 -37.69
N TYR A 439 28.68 -23.86 -37.48
CA TYR A 439 28.48 -22.63 -38.25
C TYR A 439 29.11 -22.75 -39.64
N THR A 440 28.30 -22.68 -40.68
CA THR A 440 28.73 -22.28 -42.04
C THR A 440 28.21 -20.87 -42.34
N ARG A 441 29.14 -19.92 -42.51
CA ARG A 441 28.88 -18.54 -42.93
C ARG A 441 28.58 -18.46 -44.42
N PRO A 442 27.55 -17.70 -44.87
CA PRO A 442 27.54 -17.13 -46.20
C PRO A 442 28.11 -15.71 -46.16
N ILE A 443 29.15 -15.49 -46.96
CA ILE A 443 29.66 -14.17 -47.33
C ILE A 443 28.70 -13.58 -48.37
N ILE A 444 28.13 -12.40 -48.11
CA ILE A 444 27.49 -11.60 -49.16
C ILE A 444 28.15 -10.23 -49.23
N SER A 445 28.52 -9.92 -50.47
CA SER A 445 29.33 -8.82 -50.98
C SER A 445 28.70 -7.44 -50.80
N PHE A 446 29.55 -6.48 -50.45
CA PHE A 446 29.36 -5.04 -50.61
C PHE A 446 29.00 -4.69 -52.07
N ARG A 447 27.79 -4.18 -52.32
CA ARG A 447 27.51 -3.19 -53.39
C ARG A 447 26.13 -2.56 -53.22
N ALA A 448 26.08 -1.24 -53.45
CA ALA A 448 24.91 -0.36 -53.57
C ALA A 448 24.40 0.34 -52.29
N ILE A 449 25.29 1.11 -51.67
CA ILE A 449 24.93 2.43 -51.11
C ILE A 449 25.15 3.43 -52.25
N LEU A 450 24.08 3.94 -52.87
CA LEU A 450 23.96 5.26 -53.54
C LEU A 450 22.72 5.29 -54.45
N SER A 451 21.56 5.56 -53.85
CA SER A 451 20.50 6.42 -54.42
C SER A 451 19.32 6.40 -53.45
N PHE A 452 19.11 7.49 -52.71
CA PHE A 452 17.79 8.00 -52.27
C PHE A 452 18.00 9.17 -51.28
N PHE A 453 18.87 10.11 -51.64
CA PHE A 453 18.81 11.47 -51.12
C PHE A 453 18.41 12.35 -52.29
N ASN A 454 17.10 12.64 -52.39
CA ASN A 454 16.50 13.87 -52.94
C ASN A 454 15.01 13.64 -53.23
N ALA A 455 14.15 13.94 -52.25
CA ALA A 455 12.83 14.54 -52.46
C ALA A 455 12.13 14.75 -51.10
N VAL A 456 12.57 15.77 -50.36
CA VAL A 456 11.73 16.41 -49.34
C VAL A 456 11.31 17.75 -49.90
N LYS A 457 10.00 17.92 -50.15
CA LYS A 457 9.25 19.17 -49.95
C LYS A 457 7.76 18.97 -50.24
N ASN A 458 6.96 19.54 -49.34
CA ASN A 458 5.51 19.75 -49.36
C ASN A 458 4.64 18.61 -48.80
N VAL A 459 4.52 18.59 -47.46
CA VAL A 459 3.34 18.03 -46.79
C VAL A 459 2.50 19.21 -46.29
N MET A 460 1.34 19.41 -46.92
CA MET A 460 0.29 20.31 -46.46
C MET A 460 -0.37 19.73 -45.21
N PHE A 461 -0.53 20.55 -44.18
CA PHE A 461 -1.35 20.23 -43.02
C PHE A 461 -2.83 20.06 -43.42
N PRO A 462 -3.50 18.94 -43.08
CA PRO A 462 -4.94 18.85 -43.19
C PRO A 462 -5.59 19.72 -42.12
N ARG A 463 -6.59 20.51 -42.53
CA ARG A 463 -7.45 21.31 -41.67
C ARG A 463 -8.25 20.43 -40.70
N ALA A 464 -8.55 21.03 -39.55
CA ALA A 464 -9.39 20.49 -38.48
C ALA A 464 -10.69 19.83 -38.98
N GLY A 465 -10.78 18.53 -38.74
CA GLY A 465 -11.99 17.72 -38.75
C GLY A 465 -11.98 16.84 -37.48
N SER A 466 -13.15 16.54 -36.93
CA SER A 466 -13.41 15.84 -35.66
C SER A 466 -12.31 14.84 -35.22
N CYS A 467 -11.73 15.07 -34.04
CA CYS A 467 -10.62 14.31 -33.46
C CYS A 467 -11.08 12.91 -33.04
N ALA A 468 -10.95 11.90 -33.91
CA ALA A 468 -11.11 10.50 -33.51
C ALA A 468 -9.81 10.02 -32.83
N PRO A 469 -9.88 9.33 -31.67
CA PRO A 469 -8.69 8.81 -31.00
C PRO A 469 -7.96 7.78 -31.87
N ALA A 470 -6.64 7.65 -31.68
CA ALA A 470 -5.79 6.78 -32.49
C ALA A 470 -6.22 5.30 -32.42
N SER A 471 -6.30 4.64 -33.57
CA SER A 471 -6.65 3.22 -33.65
C SER A 471 -5.58 2.31 -33.03
N THR A 472 -4.30 2.69 -33.16
CA THR A 472 -3.15 1.99 -32.57
C THR A 472 -2.53 2.81 -31.44
N LEU A 473 -2.52 2.26 -30.21
CA LEU A 473 -1.91 2.91 -29.05
C LEU A 473 -0.44 2.55 -28.87
N PHE A 474 -0.09 1.28 -29.12
CA PHE A 474 1.26 0.76 -28.85
C PHE A 474 1.85 0.03 -30.04
N SER A 475 3.17 0.16 -30.19
CA SER A 475 4.01 -0.49 -31.19
C SER A 475 5.29 -1.05 -30.55
N LYS A 476 6.12 -1.72 -31.34
CA LYS A 476 7.48 -2.13 -30.93
C LYS A 476 8.42 -0.94 -30.70
N GLN A 477 8.07 0.24 -31.23
CA GLN A 477 8.88 1.45 -31.15
C GLN A 477 8.43 2.39 -30.02
N THR A 478 7.24 2.18 -29.45
CA THR A 478 6.68 3.00 -28.37
C THR A 478 7.67 3.18 -27.21
N LYS A 479 7.80 4.42 -26.74
CA LYS A 479 8.67 4.83 -25.64
C LYS A 479 7.87 5.50 -24.55
N SER A 480 8.26 5.24 -23.31
CA SER A 480 7.52 5.69 -22.13
C SER A 480 8.39 6.43 -21.13
N ILE A 481 7.76 7.37 -20.43
CA ILE A 481 8.22 7.91 -19.16
C ILE A 481 7.41 7.28 -18.03
N VAL A 482 8.10 6.84 -16.97
CA VAL A 482 7.45 6.36 -15.75
C VAL A 482 7.49 7.45 -14.68
N TRP A 483 6.33 7.91 -14.24
CA TRP A 483 6.22 8.81 -13.08
C TRP A 483 6.18 7.99 -11.80
N GLY A 484 7.17 8.18 -10.92
CA GLY A 484 7.34 7.45 -9.67
C GLY A 484 8.57 6.53 -9.66
N MET A 485 9.10 6.23 -8.47
CA MET A 485 10.26 5.37 -8.27
C MET A 485 9.87 3.88 -8.30
N GLN A 486 9.50 3.37 -9.47
CA GLN A 486 8.98 2.01 -9.66
C GLN A 486 9.97 1.08 -10.36
N THR A 487 11.09 0.79 -9.69
CA THR A 487 12.19 0.00 -10.26
C THR A 487 11.76 -1.41 -10.68
N ARG A 488 10.92 -2.09 -9.89
CA ARG A 488 10.43 -3.44 -10.24
C ARG A 488 9.52 -3.45 -11.47
N ALA A 489 8.65 -2.45 -11.60
CA ALA A 489 7.77 -2.33 -12.76
C ALA A 489 8.58 -2.04 -14.03
N VAL A 490 9.54 -1.11 -13.95
CA VAL A 490 10.46 -0.78 -15.06
C VAL A 490 11.29 -2.00 -15.46
N GLN A 491 11.87 -2.73 -14.50
CA GLN A 491 12.61 -3.97 -14.82
C GLN A 491 11.70 -5.01 -15.48
N GLY A 492 10.49 -5.22 -14.96
CA GLY A 492 9.53 -6.14 -15.57
C GLY A 492 9.11 -5.75 -16.98
N MET A 493 9.03 -4.45 -17.31
CA MET A 493 8.81 -3.95 -18.67
C MET A 493 10.02 -4.27 -19.56
N LEU A 494 11.24 -4.00 -19.10
CA LEU A 494 12.48 -4.29 -19.84
C LEU A 494 12.66 -5.79 -20.12
N ASP A 495 12.32 -6.66 -19.16
CA ASP A 495 12.39 -8.11 -19.35
C ASP A 495 11.37 -8.60 -20.39
N PHE A 496 10.17 -8.01 -20.38
CA PHE A 496 9.17 -8.26 -21.40
C PHE A 496 9.64 -7.76 -22.77
N ASP A 497 10.20 -6.56 -22.85
CA ASP A 497 10.70 -5.99 -24.10
C ASP A 497 11.80 -6.88 -24.71
N TYR A 498 12.73 -7.36 -23.88
CA TYR A 498 13.81 -8.26 -24.29
C TYR A 498 13.27 -9.61 -24.78
N THR A 499 12.33 -10.22 -24.05
CA THR A 499 11.70 -11.50 -24.48
C THR A 499 10.80 -11.34 -25.70
N CYS A 500 10.26 -10.15 -25.95
CA CYS A 500 9.56 -9.80 -27.18
C CYS A 500 10.50 -9.54 -28.37
N SER A 501 11.81 -9.65 -28.17
CA SER A 501 12.82 -9.31 -29.18
C SER A 501 12.68 -7.88 -29.72
N ARG A 502 12.40 -6.91 -28.83
CA ARG A 502 12.49 -5.49 -29.18
C ARG A 502 13.95 -5.09 -29.35
N ASP A 503 14.17 -4.09 -30.20
CA ASP A 503 15.50 -3.52 -30.40
C ASP A 503 15.93 -2.63 -29.23
N ASP A 504 14.97 -1.92 -28.64
CA ASP A 504 15.22 -0.99 -27.53
C ASP A 504 14.22 -1.14 -26.37
N PRO A 505 14.66 -0.80 -25.14
CA PRO A 505 13.80 -0.57 -23.98
C PRO A 505 12.56 0.25 -24.27
N SER A 506 11.44 -0.13 -23.68
CA SER A 506 10.20 0.67 -23.77
C SER A 506 10.15 1.82 -22.76
N VAL A 507 11.06 1.87 -21.78
CA VAL A 507 11.22 2.99 -20.83
C VAL A 507 12.44 3.84 -21.21
N SER A 508 12.22 5.11 -21.55
CA SER A 508 13.30 6.07 -21.84
C SER A 508 13.81 6.78 -20.58
N ALA A 509 12.90 7.10 -19.64
CA ALA A 509 13.25 7.82 -18.42
C ALA A 509 12.21 7.62 -17.29
N MET A 510 12.60 8.04 -16.08
CA MET A 510 11.71 8.12 -14.93
C MET A 510 11.64 9.56 -14.41
N VAL A 511 10.51 9.92 -13.78
CA VAL A 511 10.34 11.20 -13.06
C VAL A 511 10.05 10.90 -11.59
N TYR A 512 10.88 11.41 -10.68
CA TYR A 512 10.70 11.25 -9.24
C TYR A 512 11.06 12.55 -8.49
N PRO A 513 10.06 13.31 -7.99
CA PRO A 513 10.27 14.70 -7.56
C PRO A 513 11.06 14.85 -6.24
N PHE A 514 11.23 13.76 -5.49
CA PHE A 514 11.87 13.78 -4.17
C PHE A 514 13.39 13.61 -4.22
N THR A 515 13.96 13.25 -5.38
CA THR A 515 15.41 13.10 -5.56
C THR A 515 15.92 14.05 -6.64
N GLY A 516 17.18 14.46 -6.56
CA GLY A 516 17.84 15.14 -7.68
C GLY A 516 18.03 14.20 -8.87
N ASP A 517 18.39 14.79 -10.02
CA ASP A 517 18.66 14.04 -11.25
C ASP A 517 19.79 13.02 -11.04
N HIS A 518 19.54 11.76 -11.43
CA HIS A 518 20.51 10.68 -11.33
C HIS A 518 20.25 9.61 -12.40
N LYS A 519 21.02 8.52 -12.38
CA LYS A 519 20.80 7.36 -13.24
C LYS A 519 20.54 6.13 -12.39
N GLN A 520 19.55 5.34 -12.79
CA GLN A 520 19.18 4.10 -12.16
C GLN A 520 19.68 2.92 -13.01
N LYS A 521 20.28 1.92 -12.36
CA LYS A 521 20.71 0.68 -13.01
C LYS A 521 19.54 -0.27 -13.23
N PHE A 522 19.52 -0.88 -14.41
CA PHE A 522 18.56 -1.91 -14.83
C PHE A 522 19.26 -2.97 -15.70
N TYR A 523 18.56 -4.07 -16.00
CA TYR A 523 19.02 -5.10 -16.93
C TYR A 523 18.29 -5.05 -18.27
N TRP A 524 19.05 -5.24 -19.34
CA TRP A 524 18.57 -5.58 -20.68
C TRP A 524 19.06 -6.98 -21.03
N GLY A 525 18.21 -7.98 -20.77
CA GLY A 525 18.62 -9.38 -20.75
C GLY A 525 19.60 -9.64 -19.61
N HIS A 526 20.88 -9.77 -19.93
CA HIS A 526 21.96 -9.99 -18.95
C HIS A 526 22.88 -8.76 -18.78
N LYS A 527 22.69 -7.71 -19.59
CA LYS A 527 23.55 -6.52 -19.60
C LYS A 527 22.98 -5.45 -18.69
N GLU A 528 23.81 -4.89 -17.80
CA GLU A 528 23.43 -3.68 -17.06
C GLU A 528 23.34 -2.46 -18.00
N ILE A 529 22.25 -1.72 -17.90
CA ILE A 529 22.01 -0.44 -18.56
C ILE A 529 21.65 0.64 -17.53
N LEU A 530 21.70 1.90 -17.94
CA LEU A 530 21.38 3.06 -17.10
C LEU A 530 20.22 3.83 -17.70
N LEU A 531 19.14 3.99 -16.95
CA LEU A 531 18.03 4.88 -17.31
C LEU A 531 18.09 6.17 -16.47
N PRO A 532 17.90 7.35 -17.07
CA PRO A 532 17.90 8.61 -16.35
C PRO A 532 16.63 8.77 -15.49
N VAL A 533 16.81 9.31 -14.30
CA VAL A 533 15.74 9.72 -13.38
C VAL A 533 15.82 11.23 -13.21
N TYR A 534 14.71 11.92 -13.43
CA TYR A 534 14.62 13.37 -13.37
C TYR A 534 13.78 13.81 -12.17
N LYS A 535 14.16 14.95 -11.58
CA LYS A 535 13.33 15.61 -10.57
C LYS A 535 12.09 16.26 -11.20
N ASN A 536 12.26 16.93 -12.34
CA ASN A 536 11.19 17.68 -13.00
C ASN A 536 10.74 16.98 -14.28
N MET A 537 9.43 16.94 -14.54
CA MET A 537 8.87 16.36 -15.76
C MET A 537 9.32 17.12 -17.01
N GLY A 538 9.39 18.45 -16.96
CA GLY A 538 9.80 19.28 -18.11
C GLY A 538 11.21 18.96 -18.63
N ASP A 539 12.14 18.60 -17.74
CA ASP A 539 13.50 18.19 -18.13
C ASP A 539 13.49 16.81 -18.82
N ALA A 540 12.66 15.88 -18.35
CA ALA A 540 12.49 14.57 -18.97
C ALA A 540 11.86 14.70 -20.37
N MET A 541 10.75 15.43 -20.49
CA MET A 541 10.05 15.62 -21.77
C MET A 541 10.94 16.29 -22.82
N LYS A 542 11.75 17.29 -22.41
CA LYS A 542 12.68 17.98 -23.30
C LYS A 542 13.82 17.08 -23.80
N LYS A 543 14.32 16.19 -22.94
CA LYS A 543 15.46 15.31 -23.28
C LYS A 543 15.05 14.04 -24.01
N HIS A 544 13.78 13.64 -23.92
CA HIS A 544 13.23 12.43 -24.53
C HIS A 544 12.01 12.78 -25.42
N PRO A 545 12.23 13.47 -26.56
CA PRO A 545 11.15 13.89 -27.46
C PRO A 545 10.45 12.72 -28.17
N GLU A 546 11.04 11.53 -28.16
CA GLU A 546 10.49 10.31 -28.76
C GLU A 546 9.40 9.63 -27.91
N VAL A 547 9.22 10.07 -26.67
CA VAL A 547 8.26 9.48 -25.73
C VAL A 547 6.84 9.89 -26.08
N ASP A 548 5.99 8.89 -26.30
CA ASP A 548 4.56 9.02 -26.63
C ASP A 548 3.63 8.52 -25.51
N VAL A 549 4.17 7.82 -24.51
CA VAL A 549 3.42 7.24 -23.40
C VAL A 549 3.93 7.74 -22.04
N LEU A 550 3.01 8.06 -21.13
CA LEU A 550 3.34 8.26 -19.72
C LEU A 550 2.62 7.24 -18.83
N ILE A 551 3.36 6.56 -17.96
CA ILE A 551 2.81 5.63 -16.98
C ILE A 551 2.91 6.29 -15.60
N SER A 552 1.77 6.67 -15.03
CA SER A 552 1.68 7.38 -13.76
C SER A 552 1.44 6.43 -12.59
N PHE A 553 2.48 6.25 -11.76
CA PHE A 553 2.39 5.64 -10.43
C PHE A 553 2.33 6.69 -9.31
N ALA A 554 1.81 7.88 -9.62
CA ALA A 554 1.47 8.86 -8.61
C ALA A 554 0.49 8.26 -7.59
N SER A 555 0.53 8.75 -6.35
CA SER A 555 -0.49 8.40 -5.36
C SER A 555 -1.85 9.00 -5.75
N LEU A 556 -2.95 8.47 -5.21
CA LEU A 556 -4.29 9.04 -5.45
C LEU A 556 -4.38 10.55 -5.21
N ARG A 557 -3.57 11.08 -4.28
CA ARG A 557 -3.52 12.50 -3.90
C ARG A 557 -2.77 13.37 -4.91
N SER A 558 -1.84 12.80 -5.66
CA SER A 558 -0.96 13.51 -6.60
C SER A 558 -1.21 13.14 -8.07
N ALA A 559 -2.04 12.13 -8.33
CA ALA A 559 -2.34 11.63 -9.67
C ALA A 559 -3.08 12.66 -10.52
N PHE A 560 -3.99 13.44 -9.92
CA PHE A 560 -4.69 14.51 -10.64
C PHE A 560 -3.73 15.56 -11.21
N ASP A 561 -2.91 16.17 -10.35
CA ASP A 561 -2.00 17.25 -10.78
C ASP A 561 -0.92 16.77 -11.75
N SER A 562 -0.31 15.61 -11.48
CA SER A 562 0.72 15.04 -12.37
C SER A 562 0.17 14.67 -13.76
N THR A 563 -1.08 14.22 -13.84
CA THR A 563 -1.73 13.93 -15.13
C THR A 563 -2.07 15.23 -15.86
N MET A 564 -2.59 16.24 -15.16
CA MET A 564 -2.87 17.56 -15.72
C MET A 564 -1.60 18.25 -16.23
N GLU A 565 -0.48 18.13 -15.51
CA GLU A 565 0.84 18.58 -15.95
C GLU A 565 1.29 17.85 -17.22
N THR A 566 1.16 16.52 -17.25
CA THR A 566 1.55 15.68 -18.40
C THR A 566 0.83 16.12 -19.68
N MET A 567 -0.46 16.44 -19.59
CA MET A 567 -1.26 16.87 -20.74
C MET A 567 -0.81 18.23 -21.32
N GLN A 568 0.10 18.96 -20.67
CA GLN A 568 0.71 20.17 -21.24
C GLN A 568 1.74 19.83 -22.33
N TYR A 569 2.26 18.61 -22.37
CA TYR A 569 3.27 18.17 -23.32
C TYR A 569 2.63 17.44 -24.51
N PRO A 570 2.60 18.03 -25.72
CA PRO A 570 1.86 17.50 -26.86
C PRO A 570 2.43 16.20 -27.45
N GLN A 571 3.67 15.82 -27.07
CA GLN A 571 4.29 14.56 -27.47
C GLN A 571 3.64 13.33 -26.83
N ILE A 572 2.90 13.50 -25.72
CA ILE A 572 2.24 12.39 -25.03
C ILE A 572 0.86 12.15 -25.62
N HIS A 573 0.63 10.93 -26.10
CA HIS A 573 -0.61 10.51 -26.73
C HIS A 573 -1.41 9.51 -25.87
N THR A 574 -0.74 8.80 -24.95
CA THR A 574 -1.39 7.88 -24.00
C THR A 574 -0.87 8.07 -22.59
N ILE A 575 -1.77 8.15 -21.62
CA ILE A 575 -1.42 8.19 -20.20
C ILE A 575 -2.09 7.00 -19.50
N ALA A 576 -1.32 6.20 -18.78
CA ALA A 576 -1.84 5.16 -17.91
C ALA A 576 -1.82 5.62 -16.45
N ILE A 577 -2.99 5.69 -15.81
CA ILE A 577 -3.13 6.15 -14.42
C ILE A 577 -3.34 4.93 -13.52
N ILE A 578 -2.32 4.56 -12.74
CA ILE A 578 -2.34 3.32 -11.94
C ILE A 578 -3.09 3.49 -10.62
N ALA A 579 -3.11 4.71 -10.07
CA ALA A 579 -3.70 5.00 -8.77
C ALA A 579 -5.19 4.64 -8.69
N GLU A 580 -5.58 3.96 -7.62
CA GLU A 580 -6.97 3.73 -7.24
C GLU A 580 -7.40 4.74 -6.16
N GLY A 581 -8.66 5.17 -6.19
CA GLY A 581 -9.23 6.08 -5.19
C GLY A 581 -9.06 7.56 -5.51
N ILE A 582 -8.97 7.93 -6.80
CA ILE A 582 -9.08 9.32 -7.24
C ILE A 582 -10.56 9.74 -7.21
N PRO A 583 -10.90 10.91 -6.67
CA PRO A 583 -12.27 11.43 -6.70
C PRO A 583 -12.90 11.44 -8.09
N GLU A 584 -14.15 10.97 -8.18
CA GLU A 584 -14.93 10.87 -9.41
C GLU A 584 -14.96 12.23 -10.14
N ALA A 585 -15.14 13.32 -9.38
CA ALA A 585 -15.14 14.68 -9.92
C ALA A 585 -13.78 15.09 -10.53
N GLN A 586 -12.66 14.70 -9.94
CA GLN A 586 -11.32 14.96 -10.50
C GLN A 586 -11.08 14.15 -11.77
N THR A 587 -11.51 12.89 -11.79
CA THR A 587 -11.39 12.02 -12.97
C THR A 587 -12.20 12.55 -14.15
N ARG A 588 -13.40 13.10 -13.93
CA ARG A 588 -14.18 13.77 -14.99
C ARG A 588 -13.44 14.93 -15.65
N LYS A 589 -12.72 15.73 -14.87
CA LYS A 589 -11.89 16.83 -15.40
C LYS A 589 -10.71 16.30 -16.22
N ILE A 590 -10.09 15.20 -15.78
CA ILE A 590 -9.04 14.52 -16.56
C ILE A 590 -9.60 14.07 -17.91
N ILE A 591 -10.76 13.40 -17.92
CA ILE A 591 -11.43 12.93 -19.14
C ILE A 591 -11.68 14.10 -20.08
N LYS A 592 -12.36 15.16 -19.61
CA LYS A 592 -12.65 16.35 -20.43
C LYS A 592 -11.39 16.90 -21.08
N ARG A 593 -10.32 17.06 -20.29
CA ARG A 593 -9.06 17.63 -20.76
C ARG A 593 -8.34 16.72 -21.74
N ALA A 594 -8.43 15.41 -21.55
CA ALA A 594 -7.86 14.40 -22.43
C ALA A 594 -8.61 14.37 -23.78
N ASP A 595 -9.95 14.43 -23.75
CA ASP A 595 -10.81 14.49 -24.94
C ASP A 595 -10.51 15.75 -25.77
N GLU A 596 -10.38 16.92 -25.13
CA GLU A 596 -9.98 18.19 -25.78
C GLU A 596 -8.63 18.10 -26.49
N LYS A 597 -7.72 17.27 -25.96
CA LYS A 597 -6.34 17.12 -26.47
C LYS A 597 -6.14 15.89 -27.34
N GLY A 598 -7.13 15.02 -27.47
CA GLY A 598 -7.01 13.74 -28.18
C GLY A 598 -6.03 12.76 -27.52
N ILE A 599 -5.90 12.80 -26.19
CA ILE A 599 -5.02 11.90 -25.42
C ILE A 599 -5.84 10.72 -24.90
N THR A 600 -5.35 9.49 -25.09
CA THR A 600 -6.01 8.30 -24.54
C THR A 600 -5.60 8.10 -23.07
N ILE A 601 -6.58 7.93 -22.18
CA ILE A 601 -6.33 7.67 -20.76
C ILE A 601 -6.73 6.23 -20.43
N ILE A 602 -5.77 5.38 -20.05
CA ILE A 602 -6.07 4.03 -19.53
C ILE A 602 -6.04 4.08 -18.01
N GLY A 603 -7.15 3.76 -17.36
CA GLY A 603 -7.37 3.98 -15.92
C GLY A 603 -8.23 5.21 -15.64
N PRO A 604 -8.34 5.71 -14.39
CA PRO A 604 -7.59 5.29 -13.20
C PRO A 604 -7.96 3.91 -12.65
N ALA A 605 -7.34 3.51 -11.52
CA ALA A 605 -7.56 2.22 -10.86
C ALA A 605 -7.32 1.01 -11.79
N THR A 606 -6.23 1.04 -12.55
CA THR A 606 -5.89 -0.02 -13.50
C THR A 606 -4.47 -0.54 -13.28
N VAL A 607 -4.23 -1.78 -13.70
CA VAL A 607 -2.86 -2.29 -13.89
C VAL A 607 -2.25 -1.79 -15.21
N GLY A 608 -3.09 -1.39 -16.17
CA GLY A 608 -2.71 -0.93 -17.50
C GLY A 608 -3.24 -1.84 -18.61
N GLY A 609 -2.32 -2.44 -19.36
CA GLY A 609 -2.59 -3.23 -20.55
C GLY A 609 -1.32 -3.85 -21.12
N ILE A 610 -1.49 -4.83 -22.00
CA ILE A 610 -0.40 -5.56 -22.65
C ILE A 610 -0.70 -5.78 -24.13
N LYS A 611 0.28 -5.49 -24.97
CA LYS A 611 0.29 -5.82 -26.38
C LYS A 611 1.47 -6.76 -26.65
N PRO A 612 1.25 -8.08 -26.62
CA PRO A 612 2.30 -9.08 -26.83
C PRO A 612 3.20 -8.79 -28.04
N GLY A 613 4.51 -8.95 -27.83
CA GLY A 613 5.52 -8.61 -28.84
C GLY A 613 5.80 -7.11 -29.00
N CYS A 614 5.00 -6.22 -28.38
CA CYS A 614 5.09 -4.77 -28.59
C CYS A 614 5.36 -4.00 -27.30
N PHE A 615 4.43 -3.94 -26.34
CA PHE A 615 4.56 -3.07 -25.17
C PHE A 615 3.71 -3.61 -24.02
N LYS A 616 4.18 -3.47 -22.77
CA LYS A 616 3.36 -3.68 -21.58
C LYS A 616 3.40 -2.46 -20.68
N ILE A 617 2.25 -2.08 -20.13
CA ILE A 617 2.16 -0.99 -19.17
C ILE A 617 2.51 -1.53 -17.78
N GLY A 618 3.62 -1.04 -17.22
CA GLY A 618 3.99 -1.24 -15.83
C GLY A 618 4.01 -2.71 -15.43
N ASN A 619 3.12 -3.08 -14.50
CA ASN A 619 3.08 -4.40 -13.90
C ASN A 619 2.18 -5.42 -14.63
N THR A 620 1.55 -5.05 -15.76
CA THR A 620 0.60 -5.92 -16.46
C THR A 620 1.26 -7.25 -16.87
N GLY A 621 0.58 -8.37 -16.62
CA GLY A 621 1.11 -9.72 -16.89
C GLY A 621 2.10 -10.23 -15.83
N GLY A 622 2.53 -9.38 -14.90
CA GLY A 622 3.39 -9.73 -13.78
C GLY A 622 4.82 -10.11 -14.15
N MET A 623 5.35 -11.09 -13.41
CA MET A 623 6.72 -11.59 -13.57
C MET A 623 6.90 -12.38 -14.88
N LEU A 624 8.16 -12.55 -15.29
CA LEU A 624 8.50 -13.17 -16.56
C LEU A 624 8.00 -14.62 -16.67
N ASP A 625 7.88 -15.34 -15.55
CA ASP A 625 7.33 -16.69 -15.51
C ASP A 625 5.90 -16.74 -16.07
N ASN A 626 5.03 -15.79 -15.71
CA ASN A 626 3.68 -15.70 -16.24
C ASN A 626 3.63 -15.18 -17.67
N ILE A 627 4.51 -14.23 -18.04
CA ILE A 627 4.67 -13.79 -19.44
C ILE A 627 4.99 -14.97 -20.35
N LEU A 628 5.88 -15.87 -19.92
CA LEU A 628 6.24 -17.07 -20.67
C LEU A 628 5.12 -18.12 -20.63
N ALA A 629 4.53 -18.36 -19.46
CA ALA A 629 3.48 -19.37 -19.28
C ALA A 629 2.22 -19.06 -20.10
N SER A 630 1.79 -17.79 -20.13
CA SER A 630 0.67 -17.32 -20.94
C SER A 630 1.09 -16.90 -22.36
N LYS A 631 2.35 -17.17 -22.74
CA LYS A 631 2.94 -16.89 -24.05
C LYS A 631 2.73 -15.45 -24.55
N LEU A 632 2.89 -14.47 -23.65
CA LEU A 632 2.63 -13.05 -23.92
C LEU A 632 3.80 -12.34 -24.63
N TYR A 633 4.88 -13.04 -24.98
CA TYR A 633 6.02 -12.48 -25.71
C TYR A 633 5.78 -12.38 -27.23
N ARG A 634 4.70 -12.99 -27.75
CA ARG A 634 4.30 -12.95 -29.16
C ARG A 634 2.79 -12.76 -29.31
N PRO A 635 2.32 -12.03 -30.34
CA PRO A 635 0.90 -11.80 -30.57
C PRO A 635 0.19 -13.08 -31.03
N GLY A 636 -1.05 -13.27 -30.56
CA GLY A 636 -2.06 -14.13 -31.20
C GLY A 636 -3.11 -13.27 -31.92
N SER A 637 -4.34 -13.75 -32.04
CA SER A 637 -5.41 -13.09 -32.81
C SER A 637 -6.55 -12.53 -31.95
N VAL A 638 -6.50 -12.73 -30.62
CA VAL A 638 -7.59 -12.39 -29.69
C VAL A 638 -7.30 -11.07 -28.97
N ALA A 639 -8.13 -10.06 -29.12
CA ALA A 639 -8.06 -8.85 -28.29
C ALA A 639 -9.05 -8.91 -27.14
N TYR A 640 -8.70 -8.35 -25.98
CA TYR A 640 -9.64 -8.27 -24.85
C TYR A 640 -9.68 -6.90 -24.19
N VAL A 641 -10.82 -6.62 -23.56
CA VAL A 641 -11.01 -5.47 -22.67
C VAL A 641 -11.74 -5.90 -21.40
N SER A 642 -11.27 -5.44 -20.25
CA SER A 642 -11.79 -5.79 -18.91
C SER A 642 -11.81 -4.56 -18.00
N ARG A 643 -12.70 -4.50 -17.02
CA ARG A 643 -12.58 -3.54 -15.90
C ARG A 643 -11.47 -3.94 -14.92
N SER A 644 -11.48 -5.20 -14.48
CA SER A 644 -10.55 -5.70 -13.46
C SER A 644 -9.15 -5.99 -14.01
N GLY A 645 -8.13 -5.39 -13.39
CA GLY A 645 -6.73 -5.72 -13.65
C GLY A 645 -6.37 -7.16 -13.26
N GLY A 646 -6.91 -7.67 -12.15
CA GLY A 646 -6.71 -9.06 -11.72
C GLY A 646 -7.28 -10.07 -12.70
N MET A 647 -8.51 -9.83 -13.19
CA MET A 647 -9.13 -10.71 -14.19
C MET A 647 -8.49 -10.59 -15.56
N SER A 648 -7.91 -9.43 -15.91
CA SER A 648 -7.16 -9.29 -17.18
C SER A 648 -6.01 -10.32 -17.29
N ASN A 649 -5.38 -10.66 -16.16
CA ASN A 649 -4.31 -11.64 -16.15
C ASN A 649 -4.83 -13.09 -16.10
N GLU A 650 -6.04 -13.30 -15.57
CA GLU A 650 -6.74 -14.58 -15.74
C GLU A 650 -7.17 -14.78 -17.20
N LEU A 651 -7.62 -13.72 -17.89
CA LEU A 651 -7.94 -13.75 -19.32
C LEU A 651 -6.70 -14.09 -20.15
N ASN A 652 -5.52 -13.54 -19.83
CA ASN A 652 -4.26 -13.95 -20.47
C ASN A 652 -4.06 -15.48 -20.39
N ASN A 653 -4.28 -16.07 -19.21
CA ASN A 653 -4.16 -17.51 -18.98
C ASN A 653 -5.26 -18.32 -19.70
N ILE A 654 -6.52 -17.88 -19.65
CA ILE A 654 -7.64 -18.56 -20.32
C ILE A 654 -7.45 -18.53 -21.85
N ILE A 655 -7.19 -17.35 -22.41
CA ILE A 655 -7.03 -17.15 -23.86
C ILE A 655 -5.82 -17.93 -24.37
N SER A 656 -4.68 -17.89 -23.68
CA SER A 656 -3.47 -18.62 -24.11
C SER A 656 -3.62 -20.15 -24.12
N ARG A 657 -4.53 -20.70 -23.30
CA ARG A 657 -4.83 -22.14 -23.27
C ARG A 657 -5.85 -22.57 -24.32
N THR A 658 -6.68 -21.64 -24.80
CA THR A 658 -7.84 -21.94 -25.64
C THR A 658 -7.68 -21.48 -27.10
N THR A 659 -6.73 -20.59 -27.37
CA THR A 659 -6.53 -19.93 -28.68
C THR A 659 -5.03 -19.84 -29.05
N ASP A 660 -4.68 -19.13 -30.14
CA ASP A 660 -3.29 -18.80 -30.49
C ASP A 660 -2.66 -17.73 -29.57
N GLY A 661 -3.47 -17.03 -28.78
CA GLY A 661 -3.04 -16.10 -27.74
C GLY A 661 -3.59 -14.69 -27.90
N VAL A 662 -3.12 -13.80 -27.01
CA VAL A 662 -3.58 -12.41 -26.97
C VAL A 662 -2.88 -11.57 -28.05
N TYR A 663 -3.64 -10.75 -28.76
CA TYR A 663 -3.15 -9.70 -29.65
C TYR A 663 -2.91 -8.39 -28.89
N GLU A 664 -3.93 -7.91 -28.17
CA GLU A 664 -3.88 -6.72 -27.31
C GLU A 664 -4.91 -6.85 -26.19
N GLY A 665 -4.51 -6.56 -24.95
CA GLY A 665 -5.33 -6.66 -23.76
C GLY A 665 -5.31 -5.37 -22.96
N VAL A 666 -6.47 -4.83 -22.59
CA VAL A 666 -6.57 -3.60 -21.79
C VAL A 666 -7.45 -3.81 -20.57
N ALA A 667 -6.98 -3.35 -19.42
CA ALA A 667 -7.82 -3.14 -18.25
C ALA A 667 -8.19 -1.64 -18.17
N ILE A 668 -9.47 -1.30 -18.35
CA ILE A 668 -9.90 0.11 -18.35
C ILE A 668 -9.91 0.73 -16.95
N GLY A 669 -9.97 -0.10 -15.91
CA GLY A 669 -9.94 0.30 -14.51
C GLY A 669 -11.29 0.20 -13.80
N GLY A 670 -11.26 0.07 -12.47
CA GLY A 670 -12.44 -0.16 -11.62
C GLY A 670 -13.24 1.09 -11.25
N ASP A 671 -12.73 2.28 -11.56
CA ASP A 671 -13.40 3.54 -11.24
C ASP A 671 -14.73 3.70 -11.99
N ARG A 672 -15.62 4.57 -11.46
CA ARG A 672 -16.94 4.80 -12.05
C ARG A 672 -16.84 5.36 -13.47
N TYR A 673 -15.94 6.32 -13.67
CA TYR A 673 -15.68 6.97 -14.96
C TYR A 673 -14.25 6.65 -15.42
N PRO A 674 -14.01 5.50 -16.06
CA PRO A 674 -12.68 5.19 -16.60
C PRO A 674 -12.35 6.16 -17.74
N GLY A 675 -11.08 6.53 -17.87
CA GLY A 675 -10.57 7.47 -18.88
C GLY A 675 -11.03 7.09 -20.29
N SER A 676 -10.75 5.84 -20.67
CA SER A 676 -11.25 5.16 -21.86
C SER A 676 -12.22 4.05 -21.47
N ILE A 677 -13.29 3.88 -22.27
CA ILE A 677 -14.40 2.96 -21.97
C ILE A 677 -14.33 1.68 -22.84
N TYR A 678 -15.20 0.70 -22.59
CA TYR A 678 -15.22 -0.54 -23.37
C TYR A 678 -15.37 -0.27 -24.87
N THR A 679 -16.30 0.61 -25.24
CA THR A 679 -16.56 0.92 -26.66
C THR A 679 -15.33 1.46 -27.35
N ASP A 680 -14.54 2.34 -26.70
CA ASP A 680 -13.33 2.90 -27.30
C ASP A 680 -12.36 1.80 -27.75
N HIS A 681 -12.07 0.85 -26.86
CA HIS A 681 -11.15 -0.24 -27.17
C HIS A 681 -11.75 -1.27 -28.12
N VAL A 682 -13.03 -1.61 -27.99
CA VAL A 682 -13.70 -2.55 -28.93
C VAL A 682 -13.71 -1.98 -30.34
N LEU A 683 -13.93 -0.67 -30.52
CA LEU A 683 -13.85 -0.03 -31.83
C LEU A 683 -12.43 -0.04 -32.39
N ARG A 684 -11.40 0.23 -31.56
CA ARG A 684 -9.99 0.07 -32.00
C ARG A 684 -9.70 -1.36 -32.44
N TYR A 685 -10.19 -2.35 -31.70
CA TYR A 685 -10.00 -3.77 -32.03
C TYR A 685 -10.72 -4.18 -33.31
N GLN A 686 -11.95 -3.68 -33.51
CA GLN A 686 -12.67 -3.84 -34.77
C GLN A 686 -11.86 -3.29 -35.95
N ASP A 687 -11.24 -2.13 -35.78
CA ASP A 687 -10.50 -1.44 -36.85
C ASP A 687 -9.04 -1.93 -37.00
N THR A 688 -8.57 -2.82 -36.12
CA THR A 688 -7.21 -3.37 -36.16
C THR A 688 -7.18 -4.69 -36.93
N PRO A 689 -6.51 -4.78 -38.09
CA PRO A 689 -6.55 -5.98 -38.93
C PRO A 689 -6.05 -7.26 -38.26
N GLY A 690 -5.06 -7.19 -37.36
CA GLY A 690 -4.52 -8.38 -36.68
C GLY A 690 -5.42 -8.96 -35.57
N VAL A 691 -6.57 -8.33 -35.28
CA VAL A 691 -7.56 -8.86 -34.34
C VAL A 691 -8.63 -9.59 -35.12
N GLU A 692 -8.89 -10.84 -34.78
CA GLU A 692 -9.92 -11.66 -35.47
C GLU A 692 -11.11 -11.99 -34.57
N MET A 693 -10.95 -11.89 -33.25
CA MET A 693 -12.05 -11.96 -32.28
C MET A 693 -11.79 -11.09 -31.04
N ILE A 694 -12.87 -10.69 -30.39
CA ILE A 694 -12.84 -9.75 -29.26
C ILE A 694 -13.47 -10.42 -28.04
N VAL A 695 -12.80 -10.33 -26.88
CA VAL A 695 -13.33 -10.78 -25.58
C VAL A 695 -13.58 -9.57 -24.69
N MET A 696 -14.81 -9.41 -24.20
CA MET A 696 -15.18 -8.34 -23.27
C MET A 696 -15.62 -8.94 -21.93
N LEU A 697 -14.94 -8.55 -20.86
CA LEU A 697 -15.32 -8.92 -19.51
C LEU A 697 -15.94 -7.71 -18.81
N GLY A 698 -17.27 -7.63 -18.89
CA GLY A 698 -18.11 -6.59 -18.32
C GLY A 698 -18.32 -6.77 -16.82
N GLU A 699 -19.02 -5.82 -16.20
CA GLU A 699 -19.31 -5.84 -14.76
C GLU A 699 -20.70 -5.26 -14.48
N ILE A 700 -21.26 -5.55 -13.30
CA ILE A 700 -22.43 -4.85 -12.77
C ILE A 700 -22.19 -3.33 -12.64
N GLY A 701 -23.23 -2.53 -12.86
CA GLY A 701 -23.18 -1.07 -12.72
C GLY A 701 -22.90 -0.35 -14.03
N GLY A 702 -23.59 0.76 -14.28
CA GLY A 702 -23.50 1.52 -15.54
C GLY A 702 -24.10 0.80 -16.76
N THR A 703 -24.03 1.44 -17.92
CA THR A 703 -24.73 1.02 -19.16
C THR A 703 -23.82 0.93 -20.39
N GLU A 704 -22.50 0.89 -20.20
CA GLU A 704 -21.54 0.94 -21.29
C GLU A 704 -21.64 -0.27 -22.23
N GLU A 705 -21.92 -1.46 -21.70
CA GLU A 705 -22.03 -2.70 -22.48
C GLU A 705 -23.17 -2.65 -23.51
N TYR A 706 -24.22 -1.85 -23.27
CA TYR A 706 -25.31 -1.67 -24.24
C TYR A 706 -24.86 -0.94 -25.51
N ARG A 707 -23.79 -0.14 -25.44
CA ARG A 707 -23.21 0.50 -26.64
C ARG A 707 -22.55 -0.53 -27.56
N ILE A 708 -22.02 -1.62 -26.99
CA ILE A 708 -21.54 -2.77 -27.77
C ILE A 708 -22.72 -3.45 -28.48
N CYS A 709 -23.86 -3.65 -27.80
CA CYS A 709 -25.07 -4.17 -28.43
C CYS A 709 -25.53 -3.30 -29.61
N GLN A 710 -25.51 -1.98 -29.44
CA GLN A 710 -25.83 -1.03 -30.52
C GLN A 710 -24.81 -1.10 -31.66
N GLY A 711 -23.52 -1.23 -31.35
CA GLY A 711 -22.45 -1.39 -32.32
C GLY A 711 -22.60 -2.67 -33.17
N ILE A 712 -23.01 -3.79 -32.55
CA ILE A 712 -23.29 -5.04 -33.27
C ILE A 712 -24.54 -4.88 -34.14
N LYS A 713 -25.65 -4.39 -33.57
CA LYS A 713 -26.94 -4.23 -34.29
C LYS A 713 -26.85 -3.25 -35.47
N SER A 714 -26.03 -2.20 -35.35
CA SER A 714 -25.79 -1.22 -36.43
C SER A 714 -24.81 -1.72 -37.51
N GLY A 715 -24.15 -2.85 -37.29
CA GLY A 715 -23.11 -3.36 -38.19
C GLY A 715 -21.76 -2.64 -38.06
N ARG A 716 -21.58 -1.78 -37.07
CA ARG A 716 -20.28 -1.13 -36.80
C ARG A 716 -19.24 -2.12 -36.24
N ILE A 717 -19.71 -3.08 -35.45
CA ILE A 717 -18.90 -4.18 -34.90
C ILE A 717 -19.31 -5.45 -35.65
N THR A 718 -18.36 -6.02 -36.40
CA THR A 718 -18.60 -7.18 -37.28
C THR A 718 -17.78 -8.40 -36.88
N LYS A 719 -16.69 -8.20 -36.12
CA LYS A 719 -15.88 -9.31 -35.59
C LYS A 719 -16.64 -10.03 -34.47
N PRO A 720 -16.43 -11.35 -34.27
CA PRO A 720 -17.02 -12.09 -33.16
C PRO A 720 -16.67 -11.47 -31.81
N VAL A 721 -17.70 -11.17 -31.01
CA VAL A 721 -17.54 -10.66 -29.63
C VAL A 721 -18.00 -11.73 -28.65
N VAL A 722 -17.08 -12.27 -27.86
CA VAL A 722 -17.38 -13.09 -26.68
C VAL A 722 -17.48 -12.16 -25.48
N SER A 723 -18.57 -12.23 -24.72
CA SER A 723 -18.81 -11.30 -23.62
C SER A 723 -19.38 -11.98 -22.39
N TRP A 724 -18.91 -11.59 -21.21
CA TRP A 724 -19.51 -11.97 -19.93
C TRP A 724 -19.46 -10.80 -18.95
N CYS A 725 -20.60 -10.45 -18.36
CA CYS A 725 -20.70 -9.46 -17.28
C CYS A 725 -20.73 -10.18 -15.93
N ILE A 726 -19.76 -9.89 -15.06
CA ILE A 726 -19.67 -10.43 -13.69
C ILE A 726 -20.56 -9.63 -12.71
N GLY A 727 -20.96 -10.24 -11.60
CA GLY A 727 -21.83 -9.65 -10.58
C GLY A 727 -23.28 -10.11 -10.68
N THR A 728 -23.51 -11.35 -11.12
CA THR A 728 -24.84 -11.98 -11.19
C THR A 728 -25.42 -12.26 -9.80
N CYS A 729 -24.57 -12.50 -8.78
CA CYS A 729 -25.02 -12.73 -7.40
C CYS A 729 -25.77 -11.54 -6.79
N ALA A 730 -25.55 -10.31 -7.28
CA ALA A 730 -26.17 -9.11 -6.73
C ALA A 730 -27.70 -9.16 -6.72
N THR A 731 -28.31 -9.83 -7.69
CA THR A 731 -29.77 -9.99 -7.75
C THR A 731 -30.31 -11.02 -6.75
N MET A 732 -29.43 -11.81 -6.13
CA MET A 732 -29.78 -12.83 -5.15
C MET A 732 -29.65 -12.34 -3.70
N PHE A 733 -29.05 -11.16 -3.48
CA PHE A 733 -28.94 -10.56 -2.15
C PHE A 733 -30.21 -9.80 -1.77
N SER A 734 -30.51 -9.76 -0.46
CA SER A 734 -31.68 -9.07 0.09
C SER A 734 -31.54 -7.54 0.14
N SER A 735 -30.31 -7.03 0.11
CA SER A 735 -29.98 -5.60 0.16
C SER A 735 -28.89 -5.25 -0.85
N GLU A 736 -28.77 -3.97 -1.18
CA GLU A 736 -27.73 -3.48 -2.08
C GLU A 736 -26.34 -3.74 -1.50
N VAL A 737 -25.50 -4.45 -2.26
CA VAL A 737 -24.10 -4.70 -1.92
C VAL A 737 -23.21 -3.89 -2.88
N GLN A 738 -22.44 -2.96 -2.32
CA GLN A 738 -21.37 -2.29 -3.06
C GLN A 738 -20.16 -3.22 -3.15
N PHE A 739 -19.80 -3.62 -4.38
CA PHE A 739 -18.61 -4.42 -4.59
C PHE A 739 -17.32 -3.57 -4.54
N GLY A 740 -16.17 -4.23 -4.67
CA GLY A 740 -14.85 -3.63 -4.40
C GLY A 740 -14.53 -2.45 -5.32
N HIS A 741 -14.80 -2.57 -6.62
CA HIS A 741 -14.63 -1.49 -7.59
C HIS A 741 -15.63 -0.36 -7.36
N ALA A 742 -15.19 0.89 -7.51
CA ALA A 742 -16.02 2.06 -7.25
C ALA A 742 -17.27 2.13 -8.16
N GLY A 743 -17.13 1.69 -9.42
CA GLY A 743 -18.24 1.66 -10.39
C GLY A 743 -19.20 0.48 -10.26
N ALA A 744 -18.91 -0.51 -9.41
CA ALA A 744 -19.69 -1.74 -9.30
C ALA A 744 -20.94 -1.58 -8.39
N CYS A 745 -21.83 -0.69 -8.80
CA CYS A 745 -23.10 -0.36 -8.15
C CYS A 745 -24.19 -0.25 -9.22
N ALA A 746 -25.26 -1.03 -9.12
CA ALA A 746 -26.40 -0.94 -10.02
C ALA A 746 -27.45 0.03 -9.45
N ASN A 747 -27.66 1.17 -10.12
CA ASN A 747 -28.70 2.13 -9.72
C ASN A 747 -30.06 1.83 -10.37
N GLN A 748 -30.07 1.05 -11.45
CA GLN A 748 -31.25 0.66 -12.22
C GLN A 748 -31.21 -0.83 -12.56
N ALA A 749 -32.37 -1.42 -12.85
CA ALA A 749 -32.46 -2.83 -13.27
C ALA A 749 -31.64 -3.14 -14.54
N SER A 750 -31.55 -2.17 -15.46
CA SER A 750 -30.72 -2.25 -16.67
C SER A 750 -29.22 -2.34 -16.37
N GLU A 751 -28.77 -1.85 -15.22
CA GLU A 751 -27.34 -1.88 -14.83
C GLU A 751 -26.93 -3.23 -14.21
N THR A 752 -27.86 -4.16 -14.01
CA THR A 752 -27.56 -5.49 -13.47
C THR A 752 -26.78 -6.34 -14.48
N ALA A 753 -25.85 -7.16 -13.99
CA ALA A 753 -25.06 -8.06 -14.84
C ALA A 753 -25.95 -9.04 -15.64
N VAL A 754 -27.02 -9.54 -15.01
CA VAL A 754 -28.01 -10.44 -15.64
C VAL A 754 -28.69 -9.77 -16.84
N ALA A 755 -29.19 -8.54 -16.67
CA ALA A 755 -29.84 -7.80 -17.76
C ALA A 755 -28.87 -7.52 -18.93
N LYS A 756 -27.63 -7.14 -18.62
CA LYS A 756 -26.58 -6.90 -19.63
C LYS A 756 -26.23 -8.18 -20.41
N ASN A 757 -26.03 -9.30 -19.71
CA ASN A 757 -25.73 -10.60 -20.34
C ASN A 757 -26.85 -11.02 -21.30
N LEU A 758 -28.12 -10.84 -20.91
CA LEU A 758 -29.26 -11.09 -21.78
C LEU A 758 -29.24 -10.18 -23.02
N ALA A 759 -29.07 -8.87 -22.82
CA ALA A 759 -29.07 -7.90 -23.92
C ALA A 759 -27.92 -8.11 -24.92
N LEU A 760 -26.74 -8.50 -24.44
CA LEU A 760 -25.57 -8.85 -25.27
C LEU A 760 -25.84 -10.12 -26.09
N LYS A 761 -26.43 -11.14 -25.47
CA LYS A 761 -26.80 -12.39 -26.14
C LYS A 761 -27.83 -12.15 -27.24
N GLU A 762 -28.85 -11.35 -26.97
CA GLU A 762 -29.89 -10.96 -27.96
C GLU A 762 -29.32 -10.10 -29.09
N ALA A 763 -28.27 -9.33 -28.84
CA ALA A 763 -27.59 -8.54 -29.87
C ALA A 763 -26.69 -9.39 -30.79
N GLY A 764 -26.42 -10.65 -30.44
CA GLY A 764 -25.58 -11.56 -31.23
C GLY A 764 -24.16 -11.75 -30.69
N ALA A 765 -23.85 -11.26 -29.48
CA ALA A 765 -22.60 -11.60 -28.82
C ALA A 765 -22.64 -13.05 -28.27
N PHE A 766 -21.48 -13.70 -28.19
CA PHE A 766 -21.34 -15.02 -27.61
C PHE A 766 -21.22 -14.90 -26.09
N VAL A 767 -22.29 -15.24 -25.37
CA VAL A 767 -22.36 -15.10 -23.91
C VAL A 767 -22.44 -16.50 -23.25
N PRO A 768 -21.48 -16.89 -22.39
CA PRO A 768 -21.51 -18.16 -21.67
C PRO A 768 -22.62 -18.18 -20.60
N LYS A 769 -22.91 -19.33 -20.00
CA LYS A 769 -23.91 -19.40 -18.91
C LYS A 769 -23.40 -18.85 -17.59
N SER A 770 -22.11 -19.06 -17.31
CA SER A 770 -21.40 -18.54 -16.15
C SER A 770 -19.94 -18.27 -16.55
N PHE A 771 -19.17 -17.67 -15.63
CA PHE A 771 -17.75 -17.41 -15.87
C PHE A 771 -16.94 -18.70 -16.16
N ASP A 772 -17.35 -19.83 -15.59
CA ASP A 772 -16.64 -21.11 -15.71
C ASP A 772 -16.64 -21.66 -17.15
N GLU A 773 -17.69 -21.36 -17.91
CA GLU A 773 -17.83 -21.76 -19.31
C GLU A 773 -17.20 -20.74 -20.29
N LEU A 774 -16.64 -19.64 -19.80
CA LEU A 774 -16.05 -18.58 -20.65
C LEU A 774 -14.93 -19.13 -21.53
N GLY A 775 -14.05 -19.97 -20.97
CA GLY A 775 -12.96 -20.60 -21.72
C GLY A 775 -13.46 -21.51 -22.84
N ASP A 776 -14.53 -22.26 -22.59
CA ASP A 776 -15.12 -23.17 -23.57
C ASP A 776 -15.75 -22.41 -24.75
N VAL A 777 -16.47 -21.31 -24.46
CA VAL A 777 -17.05 -20.44 -25.51
C VAL A 777 -15.96 -19.74 -26.32
N ILE A 778 -14.91 -19.21 -25.66
CA ILE A 778 -13.76 -18.62 -26.36
C ILE A 778 -13.13 -19.63 -27.32
N LYS A 779 -12.88 -20.85 -26.83
CA LYS A 779 -12.32 -21.94 -27.64
C LYS A 779 -13.21 -22.27 -28.83
N SER A 780 -14.51 -22.41 -28.62
CA SER A 780 -15.46 -22.74 -29.68
C SER A 780 -15.48 -21.70 -30.80
N VAL A 781 -15.45 -20.41 -30.46
CA VAL A 781 -15.43 -19.32 -31.46
C VAL A 781 -14.10 -19.30 -32.21
N TYR A 782 -12.99 -19.49 -31.51
CA TYR A 782 -11.66 -19.56 -32.11
C TYR A 782 -11.54 -20.74 -33.10
N ASP A 783 -11.96 -21.94 -32.71
CA ASP A 783 -11.90 -23.13 -33.57
C ASP A 783 -12.74 -22.96 -34.84
N ASP A 784 -13.90 -22.29 -34.76
CA ASP A 784 -14.74 -21.95 -35.92
C ASP A 784 -14.03 -20.97 -36.88
N LEU A 785 -13.34 -19.96 -36.34
CA LEU A 785 -12.56 -19.00 -37.14
C LEU A 785 -11.35 -19.66 -37.83
N VAL A 786 -10.69 -20.60 -37.16
CA VAL A 786 -9.62 -21.41 -37.77
C VAL A 786 -10.21 -22.33 -38.84
N GLY A 787 -11.34 -22.99 -38.58
CA GLY A 787 -12.03 -23.84 -39.54
C GLY A 787 -12.49 -23.10 -40.80
N LYS A 788 -12.84 -21.81 -40.67
CA LYS A 788 -13.17 -20.91 -41.78
C LYS A 788 -11.95 -20.31 -42.50
N GLY A 789 -10.74 -20.54 -41.99
CA GLY A 789 -9.50 -19.96 -42.52
C GLY A 789 -9.34 -18.46 -42.29
N VAL A 790 -10.11 -17.87 -41.36
CA VAL A 790 -9.96 -16.47 -40.94
C VAL A 790 -8.69 -16.33 -40.12
N ILE A 791 -8.47 -17.25 -39.17
CA ILE A 791 -7.25 -17.32 -38.38
C ILE A 791 -6.36 -18.43 -38.95
N VAL A 792 -5.12 -18.08 -39.26
CA VAL A 792 -4.06 -19.05 -39.61
C VAL A 792 -2.97 -18.96 -38.53
N PRO A 793 -2.94 -19.90 -37.57
CA PRO A 793 -2.02 -19.83 -36.45
C PRO A 793 -0.55 -19.81 -36.91
N ALA A 794 0.20 -18.84 -36.42
CA ALA A 794 1.63 -18.74 -36.72
C ALA A 794 2.42 -19.87 -36.04
N MET A 795 3.57 -20.22 -36.64
CA MET A 795 4.52 -21.15 -36.03
C MET A 795 5.18 -20.50 -34.81
N GLU A 796 5.21 -21.21 -33.68
CA GLU A 796 5.84 -20.72 -32.45
C GLU A 796 7.36 -20.58 -32.61
N VAL A 797 7.87 -19.42 -32.19
CA VAL A 797 9.31 -19.12 -32.16
C VAL A 797 9.73 -18.99 -30.70
N PRO A 798 10.73 -19.74 -30.22
CA PRO A 798 11.23 -19.60 -28.86
C PRO A 798 11.71 -18.17 -28.55
N PRO A 799 11.33 -17.57 -27.41
CA PRO A 799 11.76 -16.23 -27.05
C PRO A 799 13.23 -16.20 -26.61
N PRO A 800 13.91 -15.05 -26.70
CA PRO A 800 15.20 -14.83 -26.04
C PRO A 800 15.12 -15.16 -24.55
N THR A 801 16.12 -15.87 -24.03
CA THR A 801 16.16 -16.27 -22.61
C THR A 801 16.75 -15.16 -21.74
N VAL A 802 16.12 -14.89 -20.59
CA VAL A 802 16.64 -13.99 -19.55
C VAL A 802 17.15 -14.85 -18.37
N PRO A 803 18.33 -14.55 -17.78
CA PRO A 803 18.79 -15.26 -16.59
C PRO A 803 17.81 -15.13 -15.42
N MET A 804 17.75 -16.16 -14.58
CA MET A 804 16.97 -16.09 -13.35
C MET A 804 17.63 -15.13 -12.35
N ASP A 805 16.82 -14.26 -11.72
CA ASP A 805 17.29 -13.38 -10.67
C ASP A 805 17.90 -14.15 -9.49
N TYR A 806 19.03 -13.64 -8.97
CA TYR A 806 19.73 -14.24 -7.84
C TYR A 806 18.83 -14.39 -6.60
N SER A 807 18.02 -13.37 -6.29
CA SER A 807 17.10 -13.41 -5.15
C SER A 807 16.09 -14.54 -5.28
N TRP A 808 15.54 -14.73 -6.47
CA TRP A 808 14.55 -15.76 -6.75
C TRP A 808 15.14 -17.17 -6.71
N ALA A 809 16.31 -17.36 -7.35
CA ALA A 809 17.02 -18.63 -7.31
C ALA A 809 17.43 -19.04 -5.89
N ARG A 810 17.78 -18.07 -5.03
CA ARG A 810 18.08 -18.31 -3.62
C ARG A 810 16.84 -18.64 -2.81
N GLU A 811 15.72 -17.97 -3.05
CA GLU A 811 14.44 -18.21 -2.34
C GLU A 811 13.90 -19.62 -2.63
N LEU A 812 14.05 -20.08 -3.88
CA LEU A 812 13.70 -21.45 -4.28
C LEU A 812 14.74 -22.52 -3.88
N GLY A 813 15.87 -22.13 -3.28
CA GLY A 813 16.94 -23.06 -2.89
C GLY A 813 17.71 -23.70 -4.06
N LEU A 814 17.62 -23.13 -5.27
CA LEU A 814 18.30 -23.64 -6.47
C LEU A 814 19.81 -23.36 -6.45
N ILE A 815 20.20 -22.31 -5.74
CA ILE A 815 21.59 -21.90 -5.57
C ILE A 815 21.90 -21.68 -4.10
N ARG A 816 23.19 -21.79 -3.76
CA ARG A 816 23.74 -21.39 -2.46
C ARG A 816 24.87 -20.40 -2.66
N LYS A 817 24.88 -19.33 -1.87
CA LYS A 817 25.99 -18.39 -1.79
C LYS A 817 26.47 -18.32 -0.33
N PRO A 818 27.75 -18.59 -0.05
CA PRO A 818 28.27 -18.46 1.30
C PRO A 818 28.13 -17.01 1.78
N ALA A 819 27.74 -16.83 3.05
CA ALA A 819 27.70 -15.52 3.66
C ALA A 819 29.13 -14.97 3.78
N SER A 820 29.36 -13.74 3.34
CA SER A 820 30.67 -13.08 3.44
C SER A 820 30.96 -12.55 4.84
N PHE A 821 29.92 -12.41 5.67
CA PHE A 821 29.99 -11.83 7.00
C PHE A 821 29.28 -12.73 8.00
N MET A 822 29.79 -12.74 9.23
CA MET A 822 29.16 -13.33 10.40
C MET A 822 28.98 -12.23 11.46
N THR A 823 27.81 -12.17 12.08
CA THR A 823 27.49 -11.29 13.22
C THR A 823 26.73 -12.08 14.26
N SER A 824 26.94 -11.75 15.53
CA SER A 824 26.33 -12.45 16.69
C SER A 824 25.76 -11.49 17.74
N ILE A 825 25.95 -10.18 17.59
CA ILE A 825 25.63 -9.21 18.65
C ILE A 825 24.23 -8.62 18.54
N CYS A 826 23.69 -8.52 17.33
CA CYS A 826 22.44 -7.83 17.03
C CYS A 826 21.77 -8.47 15.80
N ASP A 827 20.44 -8.60 15.84
CA ASP A 827 19.61 -8.92 14.68
C ASP A 827 18.47 -7.90 14.57
N GLU A 828 18.52 -7.09 13.52
CA GLU A 828 17.57 -6.03 13.21
C GLU A 828 16.52 -6.43 12.16
N ARG A 829 16.60 -7.65 11.62
CA ARG A 829 15.77 -8.09 10.48
C ARG A 829 14.39 -8.60 10.89
N GLY A 830 14.22 -8.91 12.17
CA GLY A 830 12.98 -9.44 12.74
C GLY A 830 11.87 -8.38 12.89
N GLN A 831 10.74 -8.79 13.49
CA GLN A 831 9.67 -7.86 13.86
C GLN A 831 10.11 -6.86 14.95
N GLU A 832 11.12 -7.25 15.71
CA GLU A 832 11.68 -6.49 16.80
C GLU A 832 13.21 -6.55 16.74
N LEU A 833 13.87 -5.49 17.20
CA LEU A 833 15.33 -5.46 17.36
C LEU A 833 15.76 -6.41 18.47
N ILE A 834 16.78 -7.23 18.21
CA ILE A 834 17.28 -8.22 19.17
C ILE A 834 18.75 -7.93 19.48
N TYR A 835 19.08 -7.79 20.76
CA TYR A 835 20.46 -7.69 21.25
C TYR A 835 20.89 -9.01 21.91
N ALA A 836 21.84 -9.71 21.29
CA ALA A 836 22.37 -11.00 21.74
C ALA A 836 21.28 -12.00 22.19
N GLY A 837 20.22 -12.13 21.39
CA GLY A 837 19.08 -13.01 21.66
C GLY A 837 17.97 -12.41 22.54
N MET A 838 18.17 -11.24 23.15
CA MET A 838 17.14 -10.55 23.93
C MET A 838 16.43 -9.48 23.11
N PRO A 839 15.09 -9.54 22.96
CA PRO A 839 14.32 -8.49 22.29
C PRO A 839 14.42 -7.15 23.01
N ILE A 840 14.40 -6.04 22.27
CA ILE A 840 14.57 -4.69 22.83
C ILE A 840 13.53 -4.36 23.91
N THR A 841 12.29 -4.83 23.76
CA THR A 841 11.23 -4.67 24.76
C THR A 841 11.56 -5.41 26.05
N GLU A 842 12.20 -6.58 25.99
CA GLU A 842 12.65 -7.31 27.18
C GLU A 842 13.83 -6.60 27.86
N VAL A 843 14.73 -5.99 27.08
CA VAL A 843 15.84 -5.17 27.62
C VAL A 843 15.30 -4.02 28.47
N PHE A 844 14.26 -3.31 27.98
CA PHE A 844 13.60 -2.25 28.74
C PHE A 844 12.77 -2.77 29.91
N LYS A 845 11.97 -3.84 29.72
CA LYS A 845 11.16 -4.45 30.80
C LYS A 845 12.02 -4.96 31.96
N SER A 846 13.23 -5.41 31.67
CA SER A 846 14.18 -5.91 32.66
C SER A 846 15.05 -4.81 33.29
N GLU A 847 14.80 -3.53 32.98
CA GLU A 847 15.51 -2.36 33.51
C GLU A 847 17.06 -2.48 33.44
N MET A 848 17.57 -3.05 32.34
CA MET A 848 18.99 -3.43 32.24
C MET A 848 19.96 -2.25 32.19
N GLY A 849 19.48 -1.05 31.87
CA GLY A 849 20.29 0.15 31.76
C GLY A 849 21.34 0.08 30.63
N LEU A 850 22.24 1.06 30.62
CA LEU A 850 23.31 1.13 29.63
C LEU A 850 24.35 0.03 29.88
N GLY A 851 24.66 -0.24 31.15
CA GLY A 851 25.61 -1.28 31.52
C GLY A 851 25.16 -2.69 31.12
N GLY A 852 23.87 -3.01 31.29
CA GLY A 852 23.32 -4.30 30.87
C GLY A 852 23.23 -4.44 29.35
N THR A 853 22.90 -3.35 28.65
CA THR A 853 22.91 -3.31 27.17
C THR A 853 24.31 -3.53 26.61
N LEU A 854 25.34 -2.91 27.22
CA LEU A 854 26.74 -3.18 26.87
C LEU A 854 27.13 -4.64 27.15
N GLY A 855 26.61 -5.23 28.23
CA GLY A 855 26.75 -6.66 28.51
C GLY A 855 26.26 -7.55 27.36
N LEU A 856 25.09 -7.24 26.80
CA LEU A 856 24.55 -7.94 25.64
C LEU A 856 25.39 -7.70 24.39
N LEU A 857 25.70 -6.44 24.05
CA LEU A 857 26.35 -6.13 22.78
C LEU A 857 27.82 -6.55 22.74
N TRP A 858 28.58 -6.30 23.80
CA TRP A 858 30.03 -6.56 23.81
C TRP A 858 30.34 -8.00 24.18
N PHE A 859 29.56 -8.57 25.10
CA PHE A 859 29.86 -9.87 25.69
C PHE A 859 28.81 -10.95 25.38
N GLN A 860 27.67 -10.59 24.78
CA GLN A 860 26.55 -11.50 24.54
C GLN A 860 26.03 -12.18 25.82
N ARG A 861 26.14 -11.48 26.96
CA ARG A 861 25.71 -11.97 28.28
C ARG A 861 24.73 -11.02 28.95
N ARG A 862 23.69 -11.59 29.56
CA ARG A 862 22.86 -10.87 30.54
C ARG A 862 23.62 -10.81 31.86
N LEU A 863 24.35 -9.72 32.08
CA LEU A 863 25.14 -9.53 33.30
C LEU A 863 24.27 -9.33 34.54
N PRO A 864 24.75 -9.71 35.73
CA PRO A 864 24.12 -9.33 37.00
C PRO A 864 23.98 -7.80 37.14
N SER A 865 22.96 -7.35 37.86
CA SER A 865 22.66 -5.91 38.01
C SER A 865 23.82 -5.11 38.60
N TYR A 866 24.57 -5.67 39.57
CA TYR A 866 25.74 -5.00 40.13
C TYR A 866 26.88 -4.85 39.10
N ALA A 867 27.03 -5.83 38.20
CA ALA A 867 28.05 -5.81 37.15
C ALA A 867 27.69 -4.78 36.07
N ALA A 868 26.42 -4.76 35.63
CA ALA A 868 25.89 -3.70 34.79
C ALA A 868 26.10 -2.32 35.43
N LYS A 869 25.80 -2.18 36.73
CA LYS A 869 25.97 -0.91 37.43
C LYS A 869 27.43 -0.48 37.54
N PHE A 870 28.34 -1.42 37.79
CA PHE A 870 29.77 -1.15 37.83
C PHE A 870 30.30 -0.64 36.49
N ILE A 871 29.84 -1.23 35.38
CA ILE A 871 30.19 -0.76 34.03
C ILE A 871 29.77 0.69 33.83
N GLU A 872 28.53 1.05 34.22
CA GLU A 872 28.06 2.44 34.16
C GLU A 872 28.93 3.38 35.02
N MET A 873 29.30 2.96 36.23
CA MET A 873 30.17 3.74 37.10
C MET A 873 31.55 3.97 36.48
N CYS A 874 32.11 2.96 35.80
CA CYS A 874 33.37 3.09 35.08
C CYS A 874 33.27 4.14 33.95
N LEU A 875 32.17 4.14 33.19
CA LEU A 875 31.92 5.13 32.14
C LEU A 875 31.81 6.55 32.72
N MET A 876 31.16 6.70 33.87
CA MET A 876 31.00 8.00 34.54
C MET A 876 32.34 8.59 35.00
N VAL A 877 33.21 7.79 35.64
CA VAL A 877 34.48 8.32 36.16
C VAL A 877 35.55 8.52 35.08
N THR A 878 35.37 7.89 33.91
CA THR A 878 36.24 8.05 32.74
C THR A 878 35.71 9.10 31.75
N ALA A 879 34.54 9.68 32.01
CA ALA A 879 33.81 10.56 31.09
C ALA A 879 34.67 11.72 30.58
N ASP A 880 35.35 12.43 31.49
CA ASP A 880 36.26 13.51 31.15
C ASP A 880 37.37 13.71 32.22
N HIS A 881 38.44 14.40 31.86
CA HIS A 881 39.52 14.79 32.78
C HIS A 881 40.16 16.13 32.37
N GLY A 882 39.34 17.03 31.82
CA GLY A 882 39.73 18.38 31.45
C GLY A 882 40.40 18.50 30.07
N PRO A 883 40.54 19.75 29.57
CA PRO A 883 40.90 20.03 28.18
C PRO A 883 42.40 19.84 27.86
N ALA A 884 43.23 19.61 28.87
CA ALA A 884 44.69 19.54 28.72
C ALA A 884 45.20 18.18 28.26
N VAL A 885 44.38 17.13 28.36
CA VAL A 885 44.77 15.80 27.91
C VAL A 885 44.76 15.74 26.38
N SER A 886 45.66 14.94 25.79
CA SER A 886 45.92 14.91 24.34
C SER A 886 44.64 14.84 23.50
N GLY A 887 43.70 13.95 23.84
CA GLY A 887 42.48 13.80 23.05
C GLY A 887 41.49 14.96 23.21
N ALA A 888 41.37 15.55 24.39
CA ALA A 888 40.51 16.71 24.61
C ALA A 888 41.07 17.93 23.86
N HIS A 889 42.40 18.13 23.93
CA HIS A 889 43.09 19.19 23.20
C HIS A 889 42.88 19.06 21.68
N ASN A 890 43.10 17.87 21.11
CA ASN A 890 42.89 17.63 19.69
C ASN A 890 41.43 17.87 19.27
N THR A 891 40.47 17.43 20.09
CA THR A 891 39.03 17.69 19.85
C THR A 891 38.74 19.18 19.80
N ILE A 892 39.28 19.95 20.76
CA ILE A 892 39.11 21.40 20.85
C ILE A 892 39.74 22.10 19.64
N VAL A 893 40.98 21.75 19.28
CA VAL A 893 41.67 22.33 18.12
C VAL A 893 40.89 22.06 16.83
N CYS A 894 40.39 20.83 16.63
CA CYS A 894 39.59 20.46 15.47
C CYS A 894 38.23 21.19 15.43
N ALA A 895 37.56 21.32 16.58
CA ALA A 895 36.30 22.06 16.70
C ALA A 895 36.47 23.55 16.35
N ARG A 896 37.56 24.16 16.85
CA ARG A 896 37.99 25.54 16.57
C ARG A 896 38.42 25.74 15.12
N ALA A 897 38.89 24.70 14.45
CA ALA A 897 39.16 24.70 13.02
C ALA A 897 37.88 24.64 12.14
N GLY A 898 36.70 24.76 12.74
CA GLY A 898 35.42 24.80 12.02
C GLY A 898 34.87 23.43 11.63
N LYS A 899 35.48 22.33 12.09
CA LYS A 899 35.02 20.98 11.78
C LYS A 899 33.72 20.63 12.53
N ASP A 900 33.07 19.56 12.06
CA ASP A 900 31.85 18.99 12.63
C ASP A 900 32.15 18.12 13.87
N LEU A 901 31.08 17.68 14.54
CA LEU A 901 31.15 16.90 15.78
C LEU A 901 31.93 15.61 15.60
N ILE A 902 31.68 14.87 14.52
CA ILE A 902 32.29 13.56 14.28
C ILE A 902 33.77 13.74 13.99
N SER A 903 34.13 14.62 13.06
CA SER A 903 35.54 14.95 12.77
C SER A 903 36.31 15.36 14.03
N SER A 904 35.69 16.19 14.88
CA SER A 904 36.35 16.72 16.08
C SER A 904 36.52 15.63 17.14
N LEU A 905 35.46 14.86 17.42
CA LEU A 905 35.50 13.72 18.33
C LEU A 905 36.56 12.70 17.88
N THR A 906 36.52 12.28 16.61
CA THR A 906 37.45 11.28 16.07
C THR A 906 38.90 11.78 16.14
N SER A 907 39.14 13.08 15.86
CA SER A 907 40.49 13.66 16.01
C SER A 907 41.04 13.55 17.44
N GLY A 908 40.17 13.63 18.45
CA GLY A 908 40.54 13.37 19.84
C GLY A 908 40.68 11.89 20.16
N LEU A 909 39.74 11.06 19.73
CA LEU A 909 39.74 9.61 19.99
C LEU A 909 40.95 8.91 19.39
N LEU A 910 41.46 9.35 18.23
CA LEU A 910 42.67 8.81 17.60
C LEU A 910 43.95 9.03 18.42
N THR A 911 43.90 9.84 19.48
CA THR A 911 45.01 9.96 20.44
C THR A 911 44.98 8.87 21.52
N ILE A 912 43.85 8.17 21.68
CA ILE A 912 43.68 7.10 22.66
C ILE A 912 44.42 5.85 22.17
N GLY A 913 45.28 5.31 23.02
CA GLY A 913 46.17 4.18 22.74
C GLY A 913 47.21 4.03 23.86
N ASP A 914 48.44 3.66 23.53
CA ASP A 914 49.44 3.26 24.52
C ASP A 914 49.76 4.32 25.59
N ARG A 915 49.97 5.58 25.17
CA ARG A 915 50.40 6.66 26.09
C ARG A 915 49.24 7.41 26.74
N PHE A 916 48.08 7.44 26.11
CA PHE A 916 46.89 8.14 26.60
C PHE A 916 45.70 7.19 26.53
N GLY A 917 45.14 6.82 27.69
CA GLY A 917 43.97 5.93 27.79
C GLY A 917 44.26 4.42 27.81
N GLY A 918 45.46 3.97 27.45
CA GLY A 918 45.85 2.55 27.49
C GLY A 918 46.20 2.00 28.88
N ALA A 919 46.19 2.84 29.92
CA ALA A 919 46.61 2.44 31.27
C ALA A 919 45.66 1.43 31.93
N LEU A 920 44.35 1.44 31.60
CA LEU A 920 43.37 0.48 32.14
C LEU A 920 43.71 -0.94 31.71
N ASP A 921 43.89 -1.14 30.40
CA ASP A 921 44.20 -2.43 29.79
C ASP A 921 45.59 -2.93 30.20
N ALA A 922 46.58 -2.04 30.22
CA ALA A 922 47.94 -2.37 30.62
C ALA A 922 48.03 -2.82 32.09
N ALA A 923 47.30 -2.15 33.00
CA ALA A 923 47.25 -2.55 34.39
C ALA A 923 46.54 -3.90 34.57
N ALA A 924 45.38 -4.09 33.94
CA ALA A 924 44.64 -5.35 33.97
C ALA A 924 45.52 -6.53 33.53
N LYS A 925 46.18 -6.43 32.37
CA LYS A 925 47.07 -7.48 31.85
C LYS A 925 48.28 -7.75 32.76
N GLN A 926 48.91 -6.69 33.27
CA GLN A 926 50.11 -6.82 34.11
C GLN A 926 49.80 -7.46 35.46
N PHE A 927 48.73 -7.03 36.13
CA PHE A 927 48.32 -7.61 37.42
C PHE A 927 47.80 -9.04 37.24
N SER A 928 46.95 -9.31 36.23
CA SER A 928 46.49 -10.68 35.93
C SER A 928 47.67 -11.62 35.73
N LYS A 929 48.64 -11.25 34.89
CA LYS A 929 49.83 -12.08 34.64
C LYS A 929 50.64 -12.38 35.90
N ALA A 930 50.80 -11.39 36.78
CA ALA A 930 51.52 -11.57 38.04
C ALA A 930 50.76 -12.51 38.99
N PHE A 931 49.47 -12.27 39.18
CA PHE A 931 48.59 -13.07 40.03
C PHE A 931 48.46 -14.52 39.53
N ASP A 932 48.21 -14.69 38.23
CA ASP A 932 48.01 -16.01 37.60
C ASP A 932 49.31 -16.84 37.58
N SER A 933 50.48 -16.19 37.65
CA SER A 933 51.78 -16.87 37.80
C SER A 933 52.08 -17.37 39.23
N GLY A 934 51.18 -17.09 40.19
CA GLY A 934 51.37 -17.45 41.60
C GLY A 934 52.41 -16.61 42.34
N MET A 935 52.87 -15.50 41.75
CA MET A 935 53.90 -14.64 42.32
C MET A 935 53.35 -13.82 43.48
N LEU A 936 54.04 -13.78 44.62
CA LEU A 936 53.59 -12.96 45.76
C LEU A 936 53.72 -11.46 45.44
N PRO A 937 52.90 -10.57 46.04
CA PRO A 937 52.94 -9.12 45.76
C PRO A 937 54.34 -8.49 45.87
N MET A 938 55.13 -8.90 46.87
CA MET A 938 56.50 -8.41 47.07
C MET A 938 57.46 -8.89 45.99
N GLU A 939 57.31 -10.13 45.52
CA GLU A 939 58.11 -10.68 44.43
C GLU A 939 57.81 -9.95 43.11
N PHE A 940 56.54 -9.65 42.85
CA PHE A 940 56.13 -8.87 41.69
C PHE A 940 56.72 -7.46 41.70
N VAL A 941 56.64 -6.74 42.82
CA VAL A 941 57.24 -5.41 42.96
C VAL A 941 58.76 -5.45 42.73
N ASN A 942 59.45 -6.47 43.25
CA ASN A 942 60.88 -6.62 43.08
C ASN A 942 61.27 -7.00 41.65
N LYS A 943 60.50 -7.87 40.99
CA LYS A 943 60.68 -8.23 39.58
C LYS A 943 60.58 -7.01 38.69
N MET A 944 59.52 -6.21 38.84
CA MET A 944 59.31 -4.99 38.06
C MET A 944 60.47 -4.00 38.22
N LYS A 945 60.93 -3.82 39.47
CA LYS A 945 62.12 -3.01 39.74
C LYS A 945 63.38 -3.56 39.06
N LYS A 946 63.59 -4.88 39.09
CA LYS A 946 64.75 -5.54 38.48
C LYS A 946 64.75 -5.41 36.95
N GLU A 947 63.57 -5.47 36.34
CA GLU A 947 63.37 -5.30 34.90
C GLU A 947 63.41 -3.82 34.45
N GLY A 948 63.52 -2.87 35.38
CA GLY A 948 63.52 -1.44 35.08
C GLY A 948 62.14 -0.89 34.70
N ASN A 949 61.08 -1.64 34.96
CA ASN A 949 59.71 -1.30 34.58
C ASN A 949 58.93 -0.71 35.76
N LEU A 950 58.14 0.33 35.51
CA LEU A 950 57.14 0.81 36.46
C LEU A 950 55.90 -0.09 36.46
N ILE A 951 55.22 -0.16 37.59
CA ILE A 951 53.97 -0.92 37.71
C ILE A 951 52.83 -0.06 37.16
N MET A 952 52.14 -0.58 36.14
CA MET A 952 51.00 0.09 35.51
C MET A 952 49.85 0.15 36.50
N GLY A 953 49.16 1.30 36.55
CA GLY A 953 48.08 1.52 37.52
C GLY A 953 48.55 1.93 38.92
N ILE A 954 49.86 2.03 39.19
CA ILE A 954 50.41 2.51 40.46
C ILE A 954 51.05 3.89 40.27
N GLY A 955 50.68 4.83 41.14
CA GLY A 955 51.24 6.18 41.19
C GLY A 955 50.25 7.26 40.80
N HIS A 956 50.34 8.38 41.52
CA HIS A 956 49.59 9.59 41.25
C HIS A 956 50.47 10.84 41.42
N ARG A 957 50.19 11.90 40.65
CA ARG A 957 50.93 13.18 40.71
C ARG A 957 50.74 13.94 42.02
N VAL A 958 49.49 14.07 42.48
CA VAL A 958 49.10 14.86 43.68
C VAL A 958 48.58 14.01 44.84
N LYS A 959 47.69 13.03 44.56
CA LYS A 959 47.06 12.17 45.56
C LYS A 959 48.05 11.19 46.21
N SER A 960 47.75 10.81 47.45
CA SER A 960 48.58 9.95 48.29
C SER A 960 47.73 9.11 49.23
N ILE A 961 48.35 8.21 50.00
CA ILE A 961 47.64 7.37 50.98
C ILE A 961 46.85 8.20 52.03
N ASN A 962 47.31 9.42 52.34
CA ASN A 962 46.65 10.33 53.29
C ASN A 962 45.68 11.31 52.61
N ASN A 963 45.72 11.41 51.28
CA ASN A 963 44.83 12.25 50.46
C ASN A 963 44.37 11.42 49.25
N PRO A 964 43.35 10.57 49.44
CA PRO A 964 42.98 9.57 48.44
C PRO A 964 42.37 10.19 47.18
N ASP A 965 42.47 9.46 46.06
CA ASP A 965 41.67 9.74 44.86
C ASP A 965 40.22 9.30 45.11
N MET A 966 39.29 10.26 45.08
CA MET A 966 37.88 10.00 45.37
C MET A 966 37.23 9.05 44.35
N ARG A 967 37.68 9.03 43.09
CA ARG A 967 37.14 8.10 42.08
C ARG A 967 37.47 6.67 42.45
N VAL A 968 38.69 6.43 42.94
CA VAL A 968 39.13 5.12 43.43
C VAL A 968 38.31 4.71 44.66
N GLN A 969 38.10 5.62 45.62
CA GLN A 969 37.28 5.31 46.81
C GLN A 969 35.85 4.93 46.46
N ILE A 970 35.18 5.72 45.60
CA ILE A 970 33.79 5.46 45.17
C ILE A 970 33.66 4.07 44.52
N LEU A 971 34.57 3.73 43.60
CA LEU A 971 34.53 2.43 42.92
C LEU A 971 34.91 1.29 43.88
N LYS A 972 35.89 1.51 44.76
CA LYS A 972 36.33 0.54 45.77
C LYS A 972 35.22 0.16 46.74
N ASP A 973 34.51 1.14 47.27
CA ASP A 973 33.38 0.93 48.19
C ASP A 973 32.27 0.13 47.50
N PHE A 974 31.98 0.43 46.23
CA PHE A 974 31.01 -0.31 45.44
C PHE A 974 31.45 -1.76 45.21
N VAL A 975 32.67 -1.98 44.74
CA VAL A 975 33.21 -3.31 44.41
C VAL A 975 33.26 -4.19 45.67
N LYS A 976 33.82 -3.67 46.78
CA LYS A 976 33.91 -4.43 48.04
C LYS A 976 32.56 -4.77 48.66
N LYS A 977 31.53 -3.96 48.40
CA LYS A 977 30.18 -4.21 48.90
C LYS A 977 29.42 -5.25 48.06
N ASN A 978 29.60 -5.25 46.74
CA ASN A 978 28.70 -5.95 45.83
C ASN A 978 29.33 -7.14 45.08
N PHE A 979 30.65 -7.21 44.94
CA PHE A 979 31.28 -8.29 44.18
C PHE A 979 31.39 -9.55 45.04
N PRO A 980 31.12 -10.74 44.47
CA PRO A 980 31.21 -11.99 45.21
C PRO A 980 32.67 -12.37 45.55
N SER A 981 33.62 -11.96 44.72
CA SER A 981 35.05 -12.21 44.89
C SER A 981 35.85 -11.09 44.22
N THR A 982 36.96 -10.69 44.84
CA THR A 982 37.82 -9.58 44.39
C THR A 982 39.30 -9.93 44.49
N GLN A 983 39.66 -11.18 44.18
CA GLN A 983 41.00 -11.72 44.42
C GLN A 983 42.11 -10.91 43.76
N LEU A 984 41.88 -10.41 42.53
CA LEU A 984 42.89 -9.62 41.84
C LEU A 984 43.00 -8.21 42.41
N LEU A 985 41.88 -7.59 42.79
CA LEU A 985 41.88 -6.31 43.50
C LEU A 985 42.58 -6.43 44.86
N ASP A 986 42.37 -7.53 45.60
CA ASP A 986 43.05 -7.79 46.88
C ASP A 986 44.57 -7.88 46.68
N TYR A 987 45.00 -8.62 45.65
CA TYR A 987 46.40 -8.69 45.25
C TYR A 987 46.97 -7.30 44.90
N ALA A 988 46.25 -6.50 44.11
CA ALA A 988 46.67 -5.15 43.73
C ALA A 988 46.74 -4.19 44.93
N MET A 989 45.84 -4.33 45.90
CA MET A 989 45.88 -3.56 47.15
C MET A 989 47.06 -3.95 48.05
N ASP A 990 47.47 -5.22 48.06
CA ASP A 990 48.70 -5.63 48.76
C ASP A 990 49.96 -5.11 48.07
N VAL A 991 49.97 -5.05 46.73
CA VAL A 991 51.01 -4.35 45.97
C VAL A 991 51.05 -2.86 46.33
N GLU A 992 49.88 -2.20 46.44
CA GLU A 992 49.76 -0.80 46.86
C GLU A 992 50.36 -0.56 48.26
N LYS A 993 50.11 -1.44 49.24
CA LYS A 993 50.71 -1.32 50.59
C LYS A 993 52.23 -1.30 50.53
N ILE A 994 52.82 -2.14 49.67
CA ILE A 994 54.28 -2.24 49.49
C ILE A 994 54.82 -0.98 48.80
N THR A 995 54.13 -0.47 47.77
CA THR A 995 54.60 0.70 47.02
C THR A 995 54.42 2.00 47.80
N THR A 996 53.32 2.16 48.53
CA THR A 996 53.06 3.34 49.37
C THR A 996 54.02 3.44 50.56
N ALA A 997 54.49 2.31 51.09
CA ALA A 997 55.58 2.28 52.07
C ALA A 997 56.91 2.82 51.51
N LYS A 998 57.13 2.79 50.18
CA LYS A 998 58.30 3.41 49.53
C LYS A 998 58.11 4.90 49.28
N LYS A 999 56.95 5.29 48.74
CA LYS A 999 56.57 6.70 48.55
C LYS A 999 55.05 6.84 48.72
N PRO A 1000 54.57 7.79 49.55
CA PRO A 1000 53.14 7.93 49.86
C PRO A 1000 52.21 8.14 48.66
N ASN A 1001 52.73 8.64 47.53
CA ASN A 1001 51.97 8.91 46.30
C ASN A 1001 51.93 7.73 45.32
N LEU A 1002 52.56 6.60 45.64
CA LEU A 1002 52.50 5.35 44.86
C LEU A 1002 51.27 4.52 45.21
N ILE A 1003 50.10 5.17 45.18
CA ILE A 1003 48.78 4.57 45.39
C ILE A 1003 48.25 3.87 44.11
N LEU A 1004 47.28 2.98 44.26
CA LEU A 1004 46.53 2.43 43.13
C LEU A 1004 45.67 3.54 42.51
N ASN A 1005 45.94 3.90 41.26
CA ASN A 1005 45.21 4.95 40.56
C ASN A 1005 43.89 4.41 39.97
N VAL A 1006 43.05 5.30 39.43
CA VAL A 1006 41.74 4.92 38.89
C VAL A 1006 41.84 3.95 37.71
N ASP A 1007 42.86 4.09 36.86
CA ASP A 1007 43.08 3.21 35.72
C ASP A 1007 43.44 1.79 36.17
N GLY A 1008 44.35 1.68 37.15
CA GLY A 1008 44.73 0.43 37.79
C GLY A 1008 43.58 -0.23 38.54
N PHE A 1009 42.79 0.57 39.27
CA PHE A 1009 41.62 0.09 40.00
C PHE A 1009 40.57 -0.46 39.04
N ILE A 1010 40.16 0.30 38.01
CA ILE A 1010 39.18 -0.18 37.02
C ILE A 1010 39.74 -1.43 36.35
N GLY A 1011 41.02 -1.45 35.98
CA GLY A 1011 41.68 -2.59 35.36
C GLY A 1011 41.48 -3.90 36.12
N VAL A 1012 41.91 -3.94 37.38
CA VAL A 1012 41.83 -5.17 38.18
C VAL A 1012 40.40 -5.51 38.61
N ALA A 1013 39.57 -4.51 38.90
CA ALA A 1013 38.17 -4.73 39.27
C ALA A 1013 37.33 -5.22 38.08
N PHE A 1014 37.61 -4.77 36.86
CA PHE A 1014 36.92 -5.26 35.66
C PHE A 1014 37.30 -6.72 35.36
N VAL A 1015 38.56 -7.09 35.57
CA VAL A 1015 39.00 -8.49 35.49
C VAL A 1015 38.30 -9.35 36.56
N ASP A 1016 38.20 -8.87 37.80
CA ASP A 1016 37.45 -9.56 38.85
C ASP A 1016 35.96 -9.68 38.50
N LEU A 1017 35.36 -8.67 37.85
CA LEU A 1017 33.98 -8.74 37.35
C LEU A 1017 33.85 -9.89 36.34
N LEU A 1018 34.68 -9.91 35.29
CA LEU A 1018 34.60 -10.93 34.25
C LEU A 1018 34.81 -12.34 34.83
N ARG A 1019 35.82 -12.52 35.69
CA ARG A 1019 36.17 -13.83 36.26
C ARG A 1019 35.16 -14.34 37.29
N ASN A 1020 34.52 -13.45 38.05
CA ASN A 1020 33.76 -13.85 39.24
C ASN A 1020 32.26 -13.53 39.17
N CYS A 1021 31.75 -12.88 38.12
CA CYS A 1021 30.30 -12.58 38.03
C CYS A 1021 29.42 -13.79 37.67
N GLY A 1022 30.03 -14.94 37.37
CA GLY A 1022 29.32 -16.17 36.98
C GLY A 1022 28.79 -16.16 35.54
N GLY A 1023 29.03 -15.10 34.78
CA GLY A 1023 28.61 -14.97 33.38
C GLY A 1023 29.62 -15.47 32.35
N PHE A 1024 30.85 -15.79 32.78
CA PHE A 1024 31.97 -16.14 31.90
C PHE A 1024 32.74 -17.33 32.46
N THR A 1025 33.23 -18.18 31.56
CA THR A 1025 34.33 -19.09 31.85
C THR A 1025 35.63 -18.30 31.98
N ARG A 1026 36.67 -18.96 32.51
CA ARG A 1026 37.97 -18.31 32.66
C ARG A 1026 38.58 -17.91 31.32
N ASP A 1027 38.48 -18.78 30.32
CA ASP A 1027 39.02 -18.53 28.99
C ASP A 1027 38.31 -17.35 28.30
N GLU A 1028 36.97 -17.29 28.37
CA GLU A 1028 36.20 -16.14 27.85
C GLU A 1028 36.59 -14.83 28.54
N ALA A 1029 36.73 -14.84 29.88
CA ALA A 1029 37.10 -13.66 30.64
C ALA A 1029 38.49 -13.15 30.24
N ASP A 1030 39.45 -14.05 30.06
CA ASP A 1030 40.82 -13.70 29.66
C ASP A 1030 40.87 -13.24 28.19
N GLU A 1031 40.09 -13.85 27.30
CA GLU A 1031 39.95 -13.42 25.90
C GLU A 1031 39.42 -11.97 25.81
N PHE A 1032 38.37 -11.61 26.55
CA PHE A 1032 37.82 -10.25 26.53
C PHE A 1032 38.82 -9.19 27.01
N VAL A 1033 39.69 -9.55 27.95
CA VAL A 1033 40.80 -8.68 28.39
C VAL A 1033 41.86 -8.60 27.30
N GLU A 1034 42.20 -9.72 26.66
CA GLU A 1034 43.22 -9.78 25.61
C GLU A 1034 42.84 -8.91 24.40
N ILE A 1035 41.62 -9.06 23.88
CA ILE A 1035 41.11 -8.31 22.72
C ILE A 1035 40.80 -6.83 23.04
N GLY A 1036 40.94 -6.42 24.30
CA GLY A 1036 40.94 -5.02 24.70
C GLY A 1036 39.57 -4.43 25.05
N ALA A 1037 38.66 -5.20 25.67
CA ALA A 1037 37.37 -4.68 26.13
C ALA A 1037 37.52 -3.46 27.08
N LEU A 1038 38.59 -3.41 27.87
CA LEU A 1038 38.88 -2.30 28.77
C LEU A 1038 39.27 -1.01 28.03
N ASN A 1039 39.93 -1.11 26.87
CA ASN A 1039 40.15 0.04 26.00
C ASN A 1039 38.81 0.57 25.49
N GLY A 1040 37.87 -0.33 25.16
CA GLY A 1040 36.49 0.03 24.82
C GLY A 1040 35.79 0.85 25.91
N ILE A 1041 35.93 0.47 27.18
CA ILE A 1041 35.37 1.22 28.32
C ILE A 1041 35.92 2.64 28.37
N PHE A 1042 37.24 2.81 28.24
CA PHE A 1042 37.84 4.14 28.27
C PHE A 1042 37.42 4.98 27.07
N VAL A 1043 37.42 4.41 25.86
CA VAL A 1043 37.00 5.11 24.63
C VAL A 1043 35.54 5.55 24.72
N LEU A 1044 34.63 4.65 25.12
CA LEU A 1044 33.20 4.95 25.24
C LEU A 1044 32.94 6.00 26.32
N GLY A 1045 33.57 5.85 27.50
CA GLY A 1045 33.48 6.84 28.57
C GLY A 1045 33.98 8.21 28.11
N ARG A 1046 35.23 8.27 27.62
CA ARG A 1046 35.91 9.52 27.24
C ARG A 1046 35.25 10.24 26.07
N SER A 1047 34.54 9.52 25.20
CA SER A 1047 33.76 10.12 24.12
C SER A 1047 32.75 11.15 24.63
N MET A 1048 32.16 10.93 25.81
CA MET A 1048 31.23 11.89 26.43
C MET A 1048 31.89 13.24 26.70
N GLY A 1049 33.08 13.25 27.30
CA GLY A 1049 33.85 14.47 27.56
C GLY A 1049 34.28 15.19 26.30
N PHE A 1050 34.72 14.44 25.27
CA PHE A 1050 35.15 15.03 24.00
C PHE A 1050 33.97 15.67 23.24
N ILE A 1051 32.80 15.04 23.22
CA ILE A 1051 31.59 15.67 22.69
C ILE A 1051 31.25 16.93 23.49
N GLY A 1052 31.35 16.88 24.83
CA GLY A 1052 31.19 18.04 25.71
C GLY A 1052 32.11 19.19 25.33
N HIS A 1053 33.40 18.91 25.09
CA HIS A 1053 34.36 19.92 24.63
C HIS A 1053 34.05 20.47 23.24
N TYR A 1054 33.66 19.64 22.27
CA TYR A 1054 33.23 20.13 20.96
C TYR A 1054 32.05 21.12 21.07
N LEU A 1055 31.01 20.73 21.80
CA LEU A 1055 29.82 21.57 22.01
C LEU A 1055 30.17 22.85 22.76
N ASP A 1056 31.05 22.77 23.76
CA ASP A 1056 31.53 23.91 24.51
C ASP A 1056 32.27 24.90 23.60
N GLN A 1057 33.20 24.45 22.76
CA GLN A 1057 33.93 25.32 21.83
C GLN A 1057 33.02 25.99 20.79
N LYS A 1058 32.02 25.26 20.27
CA LYS A 1058 31.01 25.83 19.37
C LYS A 1058 30.16 26.89 20.09
N ARG A 1059 29.72 26.61 21.32
CA ARG A 1059 28.97 27.54 22.16
C ARG A 1059 29.77 28.81 22.49
N LEU A 1060 31.06 28.64 22.82
CA LEU A 1060 31.99 29.73 23.10
C LEU A 1060 32.43 30.51 21.85
N LYS A 1061 32.00 30.09 20.65
CA LYS A 1061 32.35 30.70 19.36
C LYS A 1061 33.86 30.92 19.19
N GLN A 1062 34.66 29.97 19.67
CA GLN A 1062 36.12 30.07 19.63
C GLN A 1062 36.63 29.99 18.19
N GLY A 1063 37.46 30.97 17.79
CA GLY A 1063 38.06 31.04 16.45
C GLY A 1063 39.21 30.05 16.26
N LEU A 1064 39.74 29.98 15.04
CA LEU A 1064 40.83 29.07 14.65
C LEU A 1064 42.01 29.15 15.62
N TYR A 1065 42.52 27.99 16.04
CA TYR A 1065 43.73 27.90 16.85
C TYR A 1065 44.97 27.81 15.96
N ARG A 1066 45.97 28.63 16.24
CA ARG A 1066 47.32 28.53 15.67
C ARG A 1066 48.30 28.48 16.84
N HIS A 1067 49.14 27.45 16.87
CA HIS A 1067 50.12 27.29 17.93
C HIS A 1067 51.16 28.43 17.86
N PRO A 1068 51.52 29.04 19.01
CA PRO A 1068 52.44 30.16 19.01
C PRO A 1068 53.86 29.68 18.68
N TRP A 1069 54.67 30.56 18.08
CA TRP A 1069 56.00 30.18 17.58
C TRP A 1069 57.06 30.05 18.66
N ASP A 1070 56.87 30.71 19.80
CA ASP A 1070 57.77 30.65 20.95
C ASP A 1070 57.76 29.28 21.67
N ASP A 1071 56.68 28.51 21.50
CA ASP A 1071 56.54 27.13 22.01
C ASP A 1071 57.08 26.06 21.03
N ILE A 1072 57.68 26.48 19.90
CA ILE A 1072 58.23 25.58 18.87
C ILE A 1072 59.74 25.82 18.71
N SER A 1073 60.55 24.78 18.98
CA SER A 1073 61.98 24.81 18.68
C SER A 1073 62.25 24.44 17.21
N TYR A 1074 62.50 25.45 16.38
CA TYR A 1074 62.85 25.27 14.96
C TYR A 1074 64.34 24.93 14.79
N VAL A 1075 64.69 23.65 14.96
CA VAL A 1075 66.05 23.13 14.69
C VAL A 1075 66.14 22.71 13.22
N LEU A 1076 66.09 23.69 12.32
CA LEU A 1076 66.19 23.47 10.88
C LEU A 1076 67.65 23.16 10.49
N PRO A 1077 67.92 22.21 9.58
CA PRO A 1077 69.26 22.02 9.05
C PRO A 1077 69.72 23.27 8.27
N GLU A 1078 70.98 23.67 8.44
CA GLU A 1078 71.58 24.71 7.59
C GLU A 1078 71.62 24.22 6.13
N HIS A 1079 71.28 25.11 5.19
CA HIS A 1079 71.16 24.90 3.74
C HIS A 1079 71.76 23.58 3.21
N MET A 1080 70.91 22.61 2.85
CA MET A 1080 71.33 21.52 1.97
C MET A 1080 71.65 22.13 0.59
N SER A 1081 72.92 22.43 0.31
CA SER A 1081 73.38 22.52 -1.07
C SER A 1081 73.24 21.13 -1.71
N MET A 1082 72.62 21.06 -2.89
CA MET A 1082 72.42 19.82 -3.66
C MET A 1082 73.66 18.95 -3.76
#